data_AF-A0A5E6V9I7-F1
#
_entry.id   AF-A0A5E6V9I7-F1
#
_cell.length_a   1.000
_cell.length_b   1.000
_cell.length_c   1.000
_cell.angle_alpha   90.00
_cell.angle_beta   90.00
_cell.angle_gamma   90.00
#
_symmetry.space_group_name_H-M   'P 1'
#
loop_
_entity.id
_entity.type
_entity.pdbx_description
1 polymer ?
#
loop_
_entity_poly.entity_id
_entity_poly.type
_entity_poly.pdbx_seq_one_letter_code
_entity_poly.pdbx_strand_id
1 'polypeptide(L)'
;MGTFTMTHANTPAIQVFDPRGLSLRGVAYHRRESASVPEPCITQQEYDGAGRAVLGRDPRLFRLQQDGQTAANQQNVFSLSGAVVLSQNSDAGWRLGLLGAHGQCVEGWDQKLSQSRVAYDPQCRPVASFERARQGPERCIARFTYAGIDADADPNLRGQLIRHDDTAGTLLFTEFSLNATPLQHDRAFIDDPQWLVDWPESEPERDALLESERAITRLHCNAAGEPVSQTDALGNRQTFIHTCAGELREIRVKLAGPADETTLVRDIRYNAFARIELQRAGNGVVSSATYRPDDGRLQHLKAYVTGQPALQDLTYEYDAAGNVTGITDAAEATHFHRNQRIEPVSRYRYDSLYRLIEASGRQSRNAPGGPQLPEFQSAADPGQLENYTRIYTYDEAGNLTIMQHQADSASRTEVTAVARFSNRSLPEKANGELPDEQEIALGHDLNGNRTRLQPGQTLQWDLRNQLRQVDQVVREDEPNDCEFYVYDGSGQRQRKIRRAYTGTLTRTHETRYLPGVQVRTCADETLHVLTIKAGHSTVQILHWQTEPPAGIPQDQHRYGFTDHLGSSALELDETALLISRESYYPYGATCWWAGRNKLEASYKTLRYCGQERDATGLYYYGLRYYVPWCQRWLNADPAGAADGLNLFAMVHGNPIGHVDFQGLITVGEVFGAAAATVGRDGVSALAGGFVRYFAGQGLEQLASTSTDDPDAQTVDPGANLALTLTGAAVGALAGATMGLGVGNNIVSRYSNNRTAQWAGAAIGGLLGTVAGAATPLYSYWSNPESLNTVAISLISSALGNLTRETGQRISAQLGPSLSLPPSGVATALRTGVYGGLLFAGGMIREELPPLSDVAINAFVEGFDGASIAIINARRGGTLTQGTNALSRPNGLEVLFGWATRTAGSGLTASLTFVSTPLTDAIANPNLRMGAIGAMATPTEARTYLGQHVQRGIADFFRYDDADFALDHFTQPNRLWSRHPDRPADNDIPMITFRPRSSSLP
;
A
#
# COMPACT_ATOMS: atom_id res chain seq x y z
N MET A 1 7.49 30.36 33.35
CA MET A 1 6.44 29.42 32.95
C MET A 1 5.97 29.82 31.57
N GLY A 2 6.39 29.10 30.53
CA GLY A 2 6.07 29.44 29.14
C GLY A 2 4.61 29.10 28.83
N THR A 3 3.93 30.01 28.15
CA THR A 3 2.62 29.78 27.52
C THR A 3 2.70 28.57 26.60
N PHE A 4 2.14 27.44 27.03
CA PHE A 4 1.98 26.25 26.20
C PHE A 4 1.18 26.63 24.94
N THR A 5 1.73 26.30 23.77
CA THR A 5 1.14 26.49 22.45
C THR A 5 -0.17 25.70 22.33
N MET A 6 -1.31 26.39 22.42
CA MET A 6 -2.65 25.78 22.39
C MET A 6 -3.25 25.67 20.97
N THR A 7 -2.46 25.52 19.90
CA THR A 7 -3.00 25.47 18.53
C THR A 7 -4.05 24.36 18.34
N HIS A 8 -3.88 23.21 18.98
CA HIS A 8 -4.79 22.05 18.88
C HIS A 8 -5.94 22.03 19.92
N ALA A 9 -6.00 23.02 20.81
CA ALA A 9 -7.05 23.04 21.84
C ALA A 9 -8.42 23.31 21.22
N ASN A 10 -9.42 22.47 21.51
CA ASN A 10 -10.79 22.59 20.95
C ASN A 10 -10.84 22.48 19.41
N THR A 11 -10.00 21.64 18.81
CA THR A 11 -10.06 21.33 17.37
C THR A 11 -10.36 19.85 17.11
N PRO A 12 -11.50 19.28 17.57
CA PRO A 12 -11.83 17.89 17.34
C PRO A 12 -12.22 17.62 15.87
N ALA A 13 -12.10 16.37 15.42
CA ALA A 13 -12.78 15.91 14.21
C ALA A 13 -14.16 15.33 14.61
N ILE A 14 -15.22 15.79 13.97
CA ILE A 14 -16.61 15.40 14.27
C ILE A 14 -17.24 14.79 13.03
N GLN A 15 -17.98 13.69 13.20
CA GLN A 15 -18.80 13.10 12.15
C GLN A 15 -20.28 13.29 12.46
N VAL A 16 -21.05 13.71 11.46
CA VAL A 16 -22.49 13.92 11.55
C VAL A 16 -23.18 12.84 10.72
N PHE A 17 -24.12 12.12 11.35
CA PHE A 17 -24.84 11.02 10.71
C PHE A 17 -26.32 11.35 10.53
N ASP A 18 -26.92 10.79 9.49
CA ASP A 18 -28.38 10.77 9.32
C ASP A 18 -29.02 9.61 10.13
N PRO A 19 -30.36 9.50 10.16
CA PRO A 19 -31.06 8.40 10.85
C PRO A 19 -30.78 7.00 10.29
N ARG A 20 -30.19 6.88 9.10
CA ARG A 20 -29.78 5.61 8.48
C ARG A 20 -28.36 5.21 8.89
N GLY A 21 -27.66 6.06 9.65
CA GLY A 21 -26.26 5.85 10.04
C GLY A 21 -25.26 6.27 8.95
N LEU A 22 -25.70 6.99 7.92
CA LEU A 22 -24.84 7.45 6.83
C LEU A 22 -24.20 8.79 7.21
N SER A 23 -22.90 8.95 6.92
CA SER A 23 -22.13 10.13 7.28
C SER A 23 -22.41 11.31 6.34
N LEU A 24 -23.23 12.26 6.78
CA LEU A 24 -23.55 13.46 6.00
C LEU A 24 -22.45 14.52 5.99
N ARG A 25 -21.74 14.69 7.11
CA ARG A 25 -20.71 15.74 7.24
C ARG A 25 -19.54 15.28 8.08
N GLY A 26 -18.34 15.63 7.63
CA GLY A 26 -17.14 15.67 8.47
C GLY A 26 -16.84 17.12 8.82
N VAL A 27 -16.69 17.42 10.10
CA VAL A 27 -16.32 18.76 10.58
C VAL A 27 -14.96 18.67 11.25
N ALA A 28 -13.96 19.27 10.63
CA ALA A 28 -12.68 19.55 11.26
C ALA A 28 -12.64 21.03 11.65
N TYR A 29 -11.76 21.40 12.58
CA TYR A 29 -11.58 22.79 12.98
C TYR A 29 -10.17 23.24 12.68
N HIS A 30 -10.05 24.23 11.80
CA HIS A 30 -8.80 24.86 11.41
C HIS A 30 -8.43 26.00 12.36
N ARG A 31 -7.19 25.99 12.83
CA ARG A 31 -6.56 27.06 13.59
C ARG A 31 -5.08 27.09 13.20
N ARG A 32 -4.64 28.24 12.67
CA ARG A 32 -3.23 28.47 12.29
C ARG A 32 -2.37 28.89 13.48
N GLU A 33 -2.84 29.86 14.26
CA GLU A 33 -2.14 30.39 15.43
C GLU A 33 -2.94 30.14 16.70
N SER A 34 -2.26 29.89 17.83
CA SER A 34 -2.93 29.57 19.11
C SER A 34 -3.92 30.65 19.61
N ALA A 35 -3.73 31.90 19.21
CA ALA A 35 -4.62 33.02 19.54
C ALA A 35 -5.87 33.13 18.63
N SER A 36 -5.90 32.42 17.50
CA SER A 36 -7.00 32.48 16.53
C SER A 36 -8.19 31.65 16.99
N VAL A 37 -9.40 32.10 16.66
CA VAL A 37 -10.63 31.30 16.85
C VAL A 37 -10.60 30.11 15.87
N PRO A 38 -10.95 28.88 16.30
CA PRO A 38 -11.09 27.76 15.39
C PRO A 38 -12.20 28.00 14.36
N GLU A 39 -11.88 27.78 13.10
CA GLU A 39 -12.80 27.88 11.98
C GLU A 39 -13.27 26.49 11.56
N PRO A 40 -14.58 26.25 11.42
CA PRO A 40 -15.07 24.94 10.98
C PRO A 40 -14.81 24.73 9.48
N CYS A 41 -14.13 23.64 9.16
CA CYS A 41 -13.96 23.10 7.81
C CYS A 41 -14.93 21.91 7.64
N ILE A 42 -16.00 22.11 6.87
CA ILE A 42 -17.10 21.14 6.76
C ILE A 42 -17.07 20.45 5.39
N THR A 43 -16.69 19.18 5.38
CA THR A 43 -16.86 18.30 4.22
C THR A 43 -18.29 17.75 4.23
N GLN A 44 -18.96 17.73 3.08
CA GLN A 44 -20.33 17.24 2.93
C GLN A 44 -20.38 16.01 2.03
N GLN A 45 -21.25 15.05 2.38
CA GLN A 45 -21.68 13.94 1.57
C GLN A 45 -23.21 13.92 1.48
N GLU A 46 -23.77 13.70 0.30
CA GLU A 46 -25.20 13.46 0.10
C GLU A 46 -25.43 12.04 -0.42
N TYR A 47 -26.57 11.47 -0.02
CA TYR A 47 -26.94 10.09 -0.34
C TYR A 47 -28.34 10.03 -0.94
N ASP A 48 -28.54 9.13 -1.88
CA ASP A 48 -29.88 8.85 -2.42
C ASP A 48 -30.74 8.00 -1.47
N GLY A 49 -31.97 7.67 -1.88
CA GLY A 49 -32.90 6.85 -1.08
C GLY A 49 -32.38 5.45 -0.76
N ALA A 50 -31.50 4.88 -1.59
CA ALA A 50 -30.87 3.58 -1.38
C ALA A 50 -29.59 3.67 -0.51
N GLY A 51 -29.21 4.87 -0.06
CA GLY A 51 -28.04 5.09 0.80
C GLY A 51 -26.71 5.14 0.04
N ARG A 52 -26.73 5.37 -1.26
CA ARG A 52 -25.52 5.46 -2.10
C ARG A 52 -25.03 6.91 -2.16
N ALA A 53 -23.72 7.08 -2.06
CA ALA A 53 -23.07 8.39 -2.03
C ALA A 53 -23.09 9.07 -3.40
N VAL A 54 -24.06 9.98 -3.61
CA VAL A 54 -24.31 10.64 -4.91
C VAL A 54 -23.56 11.95 -5.09
N LEU A 55 -23.15 12.60 -4.00
CA LEU A 55 -22.48 13.90 -4.08
C LEU A 55 -21.51 14.09 -2.91
N GLY A 56 -20.35 14.70 -3.18
CA GLY A 56 -19.36 15.11 -2.17
C GLY A 56 -18.84 16.53 -2.40
N ARG A 57 -18.71 17.31 -1.32
CA ARG A 57 -18.12 18.67 -1.32
C ARG A 57 -17.03 18.80 -0.27
N ASP A 58 -15.92 19.42 -0.66
CA ASP A 58 -14.89 19.90 0.25
C ASP A 58 -15.39 21.13 1.05
N PRO A 59 -14.66 21.57 2.08
CA PRO A 59 -15.07 22.72 2.89
C PRO A 59 -15.29 24.03 2.13
N ARG A 60 -14.53 24.27 1.06
CA ARG A 60 -14.62 25.49 0.24
C ARG A 60 -15.88 25.47 -0.62
N LEU A 61 -16.15 24.36 -1.32
CA LEU A 61 -17.36 24.20 -2.13
C LEU A 61 -18.61 24.11 -1.26
N PHE A 62 -18.52 23.52 -0.05
CA PHE A 62 -19.61 23.54 0.92
C PHE A 62 -19.98 24.97 1.34
N ARG A 63 -18.99 25.83 1.58
CA ARG A 63 -19.28 27.25 1.88
C ARG A 63 -19.95 27.95 0.70
N LEU A 64 -19.41 27.80 -0.52
CA LEU A 64 -19.99 28.40 -1.72
C LEU A 64 -21.44 27.94 -1.95
N GLN A 65 -21.79 26.73 -1.50
CA GLN A 65 -23.15 26.23 -1.58
C GLN A 65 -24.14 27.03 -0.72
N GLN A 66 -23.70 27.56 0.41
CA GLN A 66 -24.51 28.43 1.27
C GLN A 66 -24.80 29.77 0.59
N ASP A 67 -23.93 30.21 -0.33
CA ASP A 67 -24.10 31.40 -1.16
C ASP A 67 -24.91 31.13 -2.45
N GLY A 68 -25.54 29.96 -2.56
CA GLY A 68 -26.40 29.58 -3.69
C GLY A 68 -25.68 28.87 -4.85
N GLN A 69 -24.39 28.52 -4.72
CA GLN A 69 -23.70 27.71 -5.73
C GLN A 69 -24.04 26.22 -5.59
N THR A 70 -24.01 25.46 -6.69
CA THR A 70 -24.37 24.03 -6.66
C THR A 70 -23.20 23.09 -6.92
N ALA A 71 -22.03 23.64 -7.27
CA ALA A 71 -20.82 22.89 -7.59
C ALA A 71 -20.46 21.87 -6.49
N ALA A 72 -19.89 20.75 -6.92
CA ALA A 72 -19.46 19.67 -6.04
C ALA A 72 -18.19 19.05 -6.59
N ASN A 73 -17.34 18.54 -5.70
CA ASN A 73 -16.09 17.88 -6.08
C ASN A 73 -16.37 16.56 -6.79
N GLN A 74 -17.35 15.81 -6.30
CA GLN A 74 -17.71 14.49 -6.81
C GLN A 74 -19.24 14.37 -6.92
N GLN A 75 -19.71 13.85 -8.04
CA GLN A 75 -21.10 13.44 -8.24
C GLN A 75 -21.15 12.05 -8.91
N ASN A 76 -22.02 11.18 -8.42
CA ASN A 76 -22.12 9.81 -8.91
C ASN A 76 -23.56 9.46 -9.30
N VAL A 77 -23.72 8.78 -10.43
CA VAL A 77 -24.96 8.13 -10.83
C VAL A 77 -24.73 6.62 -10.81
N PHE A 78 -25.66 5.91 -10.18
CA PHE A 78 -25.58 4.48 -9.98
C PHE A 78 -26.62 3.73 -10.80
N SER A 79 -26.29 2.50 -11.22
CA SER A 79 -27.26 1.52 -11.68
C SER A 79 -28.20 1.11 -10.54
N LEU A 80 -29.29 0.41 -10.84
CA LEU A 80 -30.16 -0.16 -9.79
C LEU A 80 -29.42 -1.18 -8.90
N SER A 81 -28.43 -1.89 -9.44
CA SER A 81 -27.56 -2.82 -8.70
C SER A 81 -26.51 -2.11 -7.83
N GLY A 82 -26.41 -0.78 -7.89
CA GLY A 82 -25.49 0.00 -7.06
C GLY A 82 -24.09 0.19 -7.66
N ALA A 83 -23.86 -0.22 -8.92
CA ALA A 83 -22.62 0.07 -9.62
C ALA A 83 -22.58 1.54 -10.06
N VAL A 84 -21.42 2.20 -9.98
CA VAL A 84 -21.24 3.57 -10.51
C VAL A 84 -21.23 3.50 -12.04
N VAL A 85 -22.18 4.18 -12.67
CA VAL A 85 -22.29 4.28 -14.14
C VAL A 85 -21.69 5.59 -14.62
N LEU A 86 -21.93 6.70 -13.93
CA LEU A 86 -21.33 8.00 -14.22
C LEU A 86 -20.69 8.55 -12.96
N SER A 87 -19.42 8.92 -13.06
CA SER A 87 -18.66 9.67 -12.06
C SER A 87 -18.34 11.03 -12.66
N GLN A 88 -18.70 12.13 -12.00
CA GLN A 88 -18.36 13.48 -12.42
C GLN A 88 -17.52 14.14 -11.34
N ASN A 89 -16.32 14.56 -11.70
CA ASN A 89 -15.39 15.18 -10.78
C ASN A 89 -14.99 16.58 -11.24
N SER A 90 -14.98 17.57 -10.34
CA SER A 90 -14.61 18.95 -10.69
C SER A 90 -13.16 19.07 -11.17
N ASP A 91 -12.29 18.20 -10.68
CA ASP A 91 -10.85 18.22 -10.92
C ASP A 91 -10.52 17.35 -12.14
N ALA A 92 -11.02 16.11 -12.17
CA ALA A 92 -10.68 15.09 -13.18
C ALA A 92 -11.69 14.95 -14.35
N GLY A 93 -12.77 15.71 -14.32
CA GLY A 93 -13.86 15.63 -15.28
C GLY A 93 -14.78 14.41 -15.07
N TRP A 94 -15.66 14.13 -16.03
CA TRP A 94 -16.57 12.99 -15.98
C TRP A 94 -16.01 11.71 -16.61
N ARG A 95 -16.47 10.55 -16.10
CA ARG A 95 -16.21 9.19 -16.56
C ARG A 95 -17.54 8.43 -16.59
N LEU A 96 -17.89 7.88 -17.74
CA LEU A 96 -19.10 7.08 -17.96
C LEU A 96 -18.66 5.65 -18.29
N GLY A 97 -19.17 4.65 -17.59
CA GLY A 97 -18.88 3.24 -17.82
C GLY A 97 -20.14 2.47 -18.20
N LEU A 98 -20.05 1.69 -19.28
CA LEU A 98 -21.01 0.64 -19.59
C LEU A 98 -20.44 -0.69 -19.11
N LEU A 99 -21.13 -1.27 -18.13
CA LEU A 99 -20.77 -2.55 -17.56
C LEU A 99 -21.55 -3.68 -18.25
N GLY A 100 -20.89 -4.81 -18.43
CA GLY A 100 -21.52 -6.06 -18.87
C GLY A 100 -22.36 -6.68 -17.76
N ALA A 101 -23.03 -7.79 -18.10
CA ALA A 101 -23.90 -8.50 -17.15
C ALA A 101 -23.16 -9.00 -15.90
N HIS A 102 -21.86 -9.27 -16.01
CA HIS A 102 -21.00 -9.75 -14.93
C HIS A 102 -20.19 -8.62 -14.27
N GLY A 103 -20.49 -7.35 -14.57
CA GLY A 103 -19.80 -6.19 -14.02
C GLY A 103 -18.46 -5.85 -14.67
N GLN A 104 -18.02 -6.60 -15.69
CA GLN A 104 -16.87 -6.23 -16.53
C GLN A 104 -17.09 -4.88 -17.21
N CYS A 105 -16.01 -4.10 -17.36
CA CYS A 105 -16.04 -2.88 -18.14
C CYS A 105 -16.08 -3.21 -19.63
N VAL A 106 -17.20 -2.97 -20.31
CA VAL A 106 -17.32 -3.24 -21.76
C VAL A 106 -16.90 -2.01 -22.55
N GLU A 107 -17.47 -0.85 -22.21
CA GLU A 107 -17.11 0.43 -22.80
C GLU A 107 -17.01 1.52 -21.74
N GLY A 108 -16.15 2.51 -21.98
CA GLY A 108 -15.98 3.68 -21.14
C GLY A 108 -15.85 4.93 -21.96
N TRP A 109 -16.28 6.06 -21.41
CA TRP A 109 -16.09 7.39 -21.99
C TRP A 109 -15.60 8.37 -20.92
N ASP A 110 -14.88 9.39 -21.38
CA ASP A 110 -14.43 10.48 -20.51
C ASP A 110 -14.83 11.86 -21.04
N GLN A 111 -14.53 12.90 -20.26
CA GLN A 111 -14.88 14.27 -20.63
C GLN A 111 -14.16 14.79 -21.87
N LYS A 112 -13.02 14.21 -22.26
CA LYS A 112 -12.37 14.47 -23.56
C LYS A 112 -13.16 13.87 -24.73
N LEU A 113 -14.22 13.11 -24.44
CA LEU A 113 -14.98 12.29 -25.38
C LEU A 113 -14.10 11.21 -26.02
N SER A 114 -13.09 10.76 -25.27
CA SER A 114 -12.36 9.54 -25.57
C SER A 114 -13.25 8.37 -25.19
N GLN A 115 -13.13 7.27 -25.92
CA GLN A 115 -13.78 6.01 -25.61
C GLN A 115 -12.73 4.92 -25.40
N SER A 116 -12.94 4.09 -24.38
CA SER A 116 -12.25 2.81 -24.20
C SER A 116 -13.24 1.66 -24.42
N ARG A 117 -12.78 0.55 -24.95
CA ARG A 117 -13.59 -0.67 -25.13
C ARG A 117 -12.73 -1.90 -24.85
N VAL A 118 -13.28 -2.89 -24.17
CA VAL A 118 -12.60 -4.15 -23.89
C VAL A 118 -13.39 -5.28 -24.53
N ALA A 119 -12.70 -6.10 -25.30
CA ALA A 119 -13.24 -7.35 -25.85
C ALA A 119 -12.85 -8.51 -24.94
N TYR A 120 -13.78 -9.43 -24.75
CA TYR A 120 -13.65 -10.56 -23.85
C TYR A 120 -13.90 -11.88 -24.59
N ASP A 121 -13.31 -12.98 -24.12
CA ASP A 121 -13.64 -14.33 -24.56
C ASP A 121 -14.93 -14.85 -23.87
N PRO A 122 -15.43 -16.07 -24.21
CA PRO A 122 -16.61 -16.64 -23.56
C PRO A 122 -16.45 -16.92 -22.06
N GLN A 123 -15.21 -16.99 -21.56
CA GLN A 123 -14.89 -17.08 -20.14
C GLN A 123 -14.64 -15.69 -19.57
N CYS A 124 -15.23 -14.64 -20.15
CA CYS A 124 -14.96 -13.21 -19.98
C CYS A 124 -13.56 -12.77 -19.53
N ARG A 125 -12.50 -13.42 -20.02
CA ARG A 125 -11.14 -12.91 -19.90
C ARG A 125 -10.90 -11.92 -21.03
N PRO A 126 -10.25 -10.76 -20.80
CA PRO A 126 -10.01 -9.81 -21.85
C PRO A 126 -9.07 -10.40 -22.88
N VAL A 127 -9.39 -10.18 -24.15
CA VAL A 127 -8.59 -10.61 -25.31
C VAL A 127 -8.03 -9.43 -26.08
N ALA A 128 -8.69 -8.26 -26.02
CA ALA A 128 -8.19 -7.03 -26.61
C ALA A 128 -8.75 -5.79 -25.91
N SER A 129 -7.97 -4.72 -25.87
CA SER A 129 -8.41 -3.40 -25.41
C SER A 129 -8.23 -2.37 -26.52
N PHE A 130 -9.22 -1.49 -26.65
CA PHE A 130 -9.32 -0.51 -27.71
C PHE A 130 -9.50 0.89 -27.14
N GLU A 131 -8.95 1.88 -27.84
CA GLU A 131 -9.15 3.28 -27.52
C GLU A 131 -9.46 4.11 -28.76
N ARG A 132 -10.32 5.09 -28.60
CA ARG A 132 -10.75 6.00 -29.66
C ARG A 132 -10.82 7.42 -29.13
N ALA A 133 -10.12 8.35 -29.78
CA ALA A 133 -10.31 9.77 -29.56
C ALA A 133 -11.62 10.25 -30.23
N ARG A 134 -12.21 11.37 -29.78
CA ARG A 134 -13.51 11.89 -30.24
C ARG A 134 -13.77 11.85 -31.76
N GLN A 135 -12.76 12.14 -32.57
CA GLN A 135 -12.84 12.15 -34.04
C GLN A 135 -11.71 11.33 -34.69
N GLY A 136 -11.15 10.36 -33.96
CA GLY A 136 -10.06 9.50 -34.44
C GLY A 136 -10.53 8.08 -34.77
N PRO A 137 -9.69 7.29 -35.47
CA PRO A 137 -9.92 5.86 -35.58
C PRO A 137 -9.84 5.19 -34.20
N GLU A 138 -10.61 4.12 -34.03
CA GLU A 138 -10.40 3.19 -32.93
C GLU A 138 -9.10 2.41 -33.18
N ARG A 139 -8.30 2.23 -32.14
CA ARG A 139 -7.02 1.52 -32.19
C ARG A 139 -6.97 0.44 -31.12
N CYS A 140 -6.41 -0.71 -31.46
CA CYS A 140 -6.19 -1.81 -30.54
C CYS A 140 -4.91 -1.56 -29.73
N ILE A 141 -5.03 -1.13 -28.48
CA ILE A 141 -3.88 -0.74 -27.65
C ILE A 141 -3.30 -1.91 -26.83
N ALA A 142 -4.06 -2.99 -26.67
CA ALA A 142 -3.56 -4.19 -26.01
C ALA A 142 -4.23 -5.46 -26.54
N ARG A 143 -3.49 -6.58 -26.51
CA ARG A 143 -3.99 -7.93 -26.80
C ARG A 143 -3.48 -8.94 -25.79
N PHE A 144 -4.30 -9.93 -25.49
CA PHE A 144 -4.05 -10.93 -24.47
C PHE A 144 -4.23 -12.33 -25.07
N THR A 145 -3.20 -13.17 -24.97
CA THR A 145 -3.27 -14.58 -25.38
C THR A 145 -3.08 -15.47 -24.17
N TYR A 146 -4.04 -16.36 -23.92
CA TYR A 146 -4.02 -17.35 -22.84
C TYR A 146 -3.67 -18.72 -23.37
N ALA A 147 -2.98 -19.52 -22.56
CA ALA A 147 -2.68 -20.90 -22.90
C ALA A 147 -3.94 -21.77 -22.82
N GLY A 148 -4.19 -22.54 -23.88
CA GLY A 148 -5.24 -23.55 -23.91
C GLY A 148 -4.90 -24.81 -23.11
N ILE A 149 -5.82 -25.77 -23.11
CA ILE A 149 -5.62 -27.08 -22.46
C ILE A 149 -4.49 -27.90 -23.12
N ASP A 150 -4.24 -27.66 -24.41
CA ASP A 150 -3.21 -28.33 -25.19
C ASP A 150 -1.79 -27.78 -24.94
N ALA A 151 -1.68 -26.72 -24.14
CA ALA A 151 -0.38 -26.18 -23.75
C ALA A 151 0.40 -27.17 -22.88
N ASP A 152 1.73 -27.03 -22.93
CA ASP A 152 2.64 -27.83 -22.13
C ASP A 152 2.32 -27.68 -20.63
N ALA A 153 2.21 -28.82 -19.94
CA ALA A 153 1.92 -28.86 -18.51
C ALA A 153 3.16 -28.60 -17.67
N ASP A 154 4.34 -28.98 -18.17
CA ASP A 154 5.60 -28.91 -17.41
C ASP A 154 5.94 -27.47 -16.95
N PRO A 155 5.79 -26.42 -17.79
CA PRO A 155 5.99 -25.02 -17.38
C PRO A 155 4.78 -24.37 -16.68
N ASN A 156 3.74 -25.13 -16.30
CA ASN A 156 2.52 -24.65 -15.64
C ASN A 156 1.74 -23.56 -16.42
N LEU A 157 1.67 -23.69 -17.76
CA LEU A 157 1.10 -22.63 -18.62
C LEU A 157 -0.43 -22.64 -18.72
N ARG A 158 -1.08 -23.80 -18.60
CA ARG A 158 -2.50 -23.99 -18.93
C ARG A 158 -3.40 -23.00 -18.18
N GLY A 159 -4.21 -22.23 -18.92
CA GLY A 159 -5.10 -21.21 -18.38
C GLY A 159 -4.43 -19.88 -18.02
N GLN A 160 -3.11 -19.81 -18.01
CA GLN A 160 -2.35 -18.58 -17.75
C GLN A 160 -2.31 -17.69 -18.99
N LEU A 161 -2.11 -16.38 -18.78
CA LEU A 161 -1.73 -15.48 -19.86
C LEU A 161 -0.28 -15.72 -20.24
N ILE A 162 -0.04 -16.01 -21.51
CA ILE A 162 1.28 -16.33 -22.04
C ILE A 162 1.83 -15.24 -22.95
N ARG A 163 0.99 -14.33 -23.44
CA ARG A 163 1.38 -13.16 -24.21
C ARG A 163 0.50 -11.96 -23.88
N HIS A 164 1.13 -10.82 -23.63
CA HIS A 164 0.50 -9.53 -23.46
C HIS A 164 1.17 -8.53 -24.39
N ASP A 165 0.48 -8.13 -25.46
CA ASP A 165 0.89 -6.98 -26.25
C ASP A 165 0.25 -5.75 -25.61
N ASP A 166 1.06 -4.80 -25.16
CA ASP A 166 0.67 -3.59 -24.45
C ASP A 166 1.19 -2.34 -25.16
N THR A 167 1.03 -1.17 -24.54
CA THR A 167 1.44 0.10 -25.13
C THR A 167 2.96 0.34 -25.18
N ALA A 168 3.77 -0.54 -24.59
CA ALA A 168 5.24 -0.51 -24.65
C ALA A 168 5.82 -1.59 -25.58
N GLY A 169 5.09 -2.67 -25.83
CA GLY A 169 5.50 -3.79 -26.68
C GLY A 169 4.88 -5.09 -26.18
N THR A 170 5.63 -6.19 -26.27
CA THR A 170 5.12 -7.51 -25.93
C THR A 170 5.82 -8.07 -24.70
N LEU A 171 5.04 -8.60 -23.76
CA LEU A 171 5.50 -9.53 -22.73
C LEU A 171 5.10 -10.95 -23.11
N LEU A 172 6.05 -11.87 -23.00
CA LEU A 172 5.77 -13.30 -23.05
C LEU A 172 6.05 -13.90 -21.68
N PHE A 173 5.18 -14.81 -21.25
CA PHE A 173 5.36 -15.60 -20.04
C PHE A 173 5.50 -17.06 -20.43
N THR A 174 6.68 -17.62 -20.18
CA THR A 174 7.03 -18.96 -20.70
C THR A 174 7.09 -20.02 -19.60
N GLU A 175 7.09 -19.62 -18.34
CA GLU A 175 7.22 -20.54 -17.20
C GLU A 175 6.57 -19.93 -15.95
N PHE A 176 5.84 -20.77 -15.20
CA PHE A 176 5.19 -20.39 -13.96
C PHE A 176 5.56 -21.37 -12.83
N SER A 177 5.59 -20.86 -11.61
CA SER A 177 5.70 -21.68 -10.40
C SER A 177 4.39 -22.42 -10.11
N LEU A 178 4.44 -23.34 -9.15
CA LEU A 178 3.26 -24.07 -8.66
C LEU A 178 2.15 -23.16 -8.12
N ASN A 179 2.50 -21.95 -7.66
CA ASN A 179 1.56 -20.94 -7.18
C ASN A 179 1.22 -19.90 -8.28
N ALA A 180 1.39 -20.27 -9.56
CA ALA A 180 1.11 -19.43 -10.73
C ALA A 180 1.91 -18.11 -10.79
N THR A 181 3.05 -18.00 -10.10
CA THR A 181 3.97 -16.85 -10.26
C THR A 181 4.84 -17.03 -11.49
N PRO A 182 4.92 -16.07 -12.44
CA PRO A 182 5.82 -16.14 -13.58
C PRO A 182 7.28 -16.26 -13.13
N LEU A 183 7.95 -17.30 -13.58
CA LEU A 183 9.37 -17.55 -13.34
C LEU A 183 10.25 -17.02 -14.47
N GLN A 184 9.67 -16.82 -15.66
CA GLN A 184 10.35 -16.16 -16.77
C GLN A 184 9.37 -15.24 -17.49
N HIS A 185 9.84 -14.03 -17.80
CA HIS A 185 9.14 -13.18 -18.75
C HIS A 185 10.11 -12.47 -19.70
N ASP A 186 9.67 -12.34 -20.95
CA ASP A 186 10.47 -11.83 -22.05
C ASP A 186 9.81 -10.56 -22.57
N ARG A 187 10.51 -9.41 -22.48
CA ARG A 187 10.02 -8.13 -22.99
C ARG A 187 10.65 -7.84 -24.36
N ALA A 188 9.81 -7.66 -25.37
CA ALA A 188 10.18 -7.02 -26.63
C ALA A 188 9.55 -5.62 -26.68
N PHE A 189 10.30 -4.58 -27.02
CA PHE A 189 9.75 -3.24 -27.18
C PHE A 189 9.22 -3.02 -28.60
N ILE A 190 8.26 -2.11 -28.76
CA ILE A 190 7.90 -1.58 -30.07
C ILE A 190 9.13 -0.90 -30.69
N ASP A 191 9.43 -1.20 -31.95
CA ASP A 191 10.60 -0.68 -32.68
C ASP A 191 10.57 0.85 -32.78
N ASP A 192 9.45 1.43 -33.25
CA ASP A 192 9.22 2.88 -33.21
C ASP A 192 8.48 3.29 -31.91
N PRO A 193 9.17 3.91 -30.92
CA PRO A 193 8.54 4.34 -29.67
C PRO A 193 7.48 5.45 -29.83
N GLN A 194 7.41 6.11 -30.99
CA GLN A 194 6.40 7.11 -31.30
C GLN A 194 5.21 6.53 -32.09
N TRP A 195 5.28 5.25 -32.46
CA TRP A 195 4.19 4.59 -33.13
C TRP A 195 2.92 4.68 -32.30
N LEU A 196 1.85 5.11 -32.95
CA LEU A 196 0.52 5.14 -32.39
C LEU A 196 -0.01 3.71 -32.35
N VAL A 197 0.18 3.05 -31.20
CA VAL A 197 -0.12 1.63 -30.98
C VAL A 197 -1.50 1.25 -31.52
N ASP A 198 -1.49 0.29 -32.44
CA ASP A 198 -2.67 -0.33 -33.04
C ASP A 198 -2.34 -1.77 -33.46
N TRP A 199 -2.49 -2.69 -32.51
CA TRP A 199 -2.05 -4.07 -32.66
C TRP A 199 -2.89 -4.86 -33.68
N PRO A 200 -2.28 -5.39 -34.76
CA PRO A 200 -2.96 -6.30 -35.67
C PRO A 200 -3.37 -7.59 -34.95
N GLU A 201 -4.33 -8.32 -35.51
CA GLU A 201 -4.81 -9.59 -34.93
C GLU A 201 -3.75 -10.70 -35.03
N SER A 202 -3.08 -10.79 -36.18
CA SER A 202 -2.10 -11.82 -36.50
C SER A 202 -0.82 -11.67 -35.64
N GLU A 203 -0.38 -12.74 -34.95
CA GLU A 203 0.86 -12.69 -34.17
C GLU A 203 2.11 -12.40 -35.02
N PRO A 204 2.28 -13.00 -36.22
CA PRO A 204 3.38 -12.64 -37.11
C PRO A 204 3.44 -11.16 -37.52
N GLU A 205 2.29 -10.52 -37.70
CA GLU A 205 2.23 -9.08 -38.00
C GLU A 205 2.56 -8.24 -36.76
N ARG A 206 2.16 -8.67 -35.56
CA ARG A 206 2.56 -8.05 -34.30
C ARG A 206 4.07 -8.13 -34.10
N ASP A 207 4.65 -9.31 -34.32
CA ASP A 207 6.09 -9.54 -34.13
C ASP A 207 6.95 -8.71 -35.09
N ALA A 208 6.43 -8.36 -36.27
CA ALA A 208 7.12 -7.48 -37.22
C ALA A 208 7.21 -6.01 -36.77
N LEU A 209 6.46 -5.61 -35.75
CA LEU A 209 6.44 -4.24 -35.18
C LEU A 209 7.36 -4.11 -33.95
N LEU A 210 7.98 -5.20 -33.52
CA LEU A 210 8.81 -5.28 -32.32
C LEU A 210 10.29 -5.26 -32.68
N GLU A 211 11.10 -4.79 -31.74
CA GLU A 211 12.54 -5.01 -31.75
C GLU A 211 12.84 -6.52 -31.75
N SER A 212 13.87 -6.93 -32.49
CA SER A 212 14.25 -8.34 -32.62
C SER A 212 14.84 -8.92 -31.33
N GLU A 213 15.51 -8.09 -30.52
CA GLU A 213 16.10 -8.48 -29.25
C GLU A 213 15.06 -8.46 -28.13
N ARG A 214 15.01 -9.57 -27.37
CA ARG A 214 14.11 -9.72 -26.21
C ARG A 214 14.90 -9.61 -24.92
N ALA A 215 14.41 -8.78 -24.01
CA ALA A 215 14.91 -8.66 -22.66
C ALA A 215 14.29 -9.73 -21.76
N ILE A 216 15.06 -10.77 -21.43
CA ILE A 216 14.60 -11.94 -20.67
C ILE A 216 14.95 -11.78 -19.19
N THR A 217 13.95 -11.76 -18.30
CA THR A 217 14.19 -11.81 -16.85
C THR A 217 13.75 -13.16 -16.31
N ARG A 218 14.54 -13.73 -15.40
CA ARG A 218 14.25 -15.00 -14.73
C ARG A 218 14.19 -14.81 -13.23
N LEU A 219 13.24 -15.46 -12.59
CA LEU A 219 13.02 -15.47 -11.16
C LEU A 219 13.08 -16.91 -10.64
N HIS A 220 13.71 -17.09 -9.49
CA HIS A 220 13.63 -18.34 -8.73
C HIS A 220 13.01 -18.00 -7.38
N CYS A 221 11.94 -18.71 -7.04
CA CYS A 221 11.20 -18.50 -5.80
C CYS A 221 11.39 -19.67 -4.83
N ASN A 222 11.18 -19.41 -3.54
CA ASN A 222 11.02 -20.46 -2.54
C ASN A 222 9.60 -21.05 -2.59
N ALA A 223 9.32 -22.03 -1.72
CA ALA A 223 8.02 -22.68 -1.65
C ALA A 223 6.85 -21.74 -1.27
N ALA A 224 7.13 -20.61 -0.61
CA ALA A 224 6.15 -19.58 -0.30
C ALA A 224 5.89 -18.62 -1.47
N GLY A 225 6.61 -18.76 -2.58
CA GLY A 225 6.53 -17.86 -3.74
C GLY A 225 7.39 -16.60 -3.61
N GLU A 226 8.25 -16.51 -2.60
CA GLU A 226 9.13 -15.35 -2.39
C GLU A 226 10.40 -15.47 -3.26
N PRO A 227 10.86 -14.39 -3.90
CA PRO A 227 12.04 -14.44 -4.77
C PRO A 227 13.33 -14.69 -3.98
N VAL A 228 14.06 -15.74 -4.33
CA VAL A 228 15.38 -16.09 -3.77
C VAL A 228 16.50 -15.65 -4.71
N SER A 229 16.26 -15.63 -6.01
CA SER A 229 17.17 -15.00 -6.96
C SER A 229 16.44 -14.45 -8.17
N GLN A 230 16.99 -13.38 -8.74
CA GLN A 230 16.53 -12.78 -9.99
C GLN A 230 17.73 -12.63 -10.92
N THR A 231 17.59 -13.07 -12.17
CA THR A 231 18.55 -12.77 -13.24
C THR A 231 17.90 -11.77 -14.18
N ASP A 232 18.51 -10.60 -14.35
CA ASP A 232 18.01 -9.55 -15.22
C ASP A 232 18.29 -9.82 -16.72
N ALA A 233 17.76 -8.95 -17.58
CA ALA A 233 17.88 -9.04 -19.03
C ALA A 233 19.31 -9.01 -19.57
N LEU A 234 20.28 -8.56 -18.76
CA LEU A 234 21.69 -8.47 -19.14
C LEU A 234 22.51 -9.59 -18.52
N GLY A 235 21.86 -10.52 -17.79
CA GLY A 235 22.49 -11.68 -17.18
C GLY A 235 23.08 -11.43 -15.80
N ASN A 236 22.85 -10.26 -15.19
CA ASN A 236 23.28 -10.04 -13.81
C ASN A 236 22.31 -10.75 -12.86
N ARG A 237 22.86 -11.43 -11.87
CA ARG A 237 22.09 -12.20 -10.89
C ARG A 237 22.11 -11.51 -9.53
N GLN A 238 20.93 -11.25 -8.99
CA GLN A 238 20.72 -10.83 -7.61
C GLN A 238 20.26 -12.05 -6.80
N THR A 239 20.83 -12.23 -5.61
CA THR A 239 20.49 -13.33 -4.69
C THR A 239 20.04 -12.74 -3.35
N PHE A 240 18.87 -13.19 -2.88
CA PHE A 240 18.21 -12.72 -1.66
C PHE A 240 18.22 -13.85 -0.61
N ILE A 241 18.88 -13.59 0.51
CA ILE A 241 19.00 -14.56 1.61
C ILE A 241 18.14 -14.07 2.76
N HIS A 242 17.25 -14.93 3.24
CA HIS A 242 16.26 -14.61 4.26
C HIS A 242 16.62 -15.22 5.63
N THR A 243 16.06 -14.67 6.71
CA THR A 243 16.10 -15.23 8.05
C THR A 243 15.16 -16.45 8.15
N CYS A 244 15.21 -17.18 9.28
CA CYS A 244 14.22 -18.23 9.54
C CYS A 244 12.79 -17.70 9.72
N ALA A 245 12.61 -16.38 9.89
CA ALA A 245 11.32 -15.72 9.95
C ALA A 245 10.82 -15.20 8.57
N GLY A 246 11.59 -15.42 7.50
CA GLY A 246 11.26 -14.94 6.15
C GLY A 246 11.70 -13.49 5.86
N GLU A 247 12.35 -12.81 6.81
CA GLU A 247 12.81 -11.43 6.60
C GLU A 247 14.10 -11.39 5.78
N LEU A 248 14.28 -10.38 4.92
CA LEU A 248 15.51 -10.23 4.13
C LEU A 248 16.72 -9.97 5.04
N ARG A 249 17.81 -10.73 4.88
CA ARG A 249 19.02 -10.61 5.71
C ARG A 249 20.23 -10.13 4.93
N GLU A 250 20.44 -10.68 3.76
CA GLU A 250 21.65 -10.48 2.96
C GLU A 250 21.27 -10.40 1.47
N ILE A 251 21.94 -9.52 0.73
CA ILE A 251 21.78 -9.39 -0.72
C ILE A 251 23.15 -9.49 -1.38
N ARG A 252 23.23 -10.35 -2.38
CA ARG A 252 24.42 -10.53 -3.22
C ARG A 252 24.10 -10.24 -4.67
N VAL A 253 25.11 -9.84 -5.41
CA VAL A 253 25.04 -9.63 -6.84
C VAL A 253 26.20 -10.33 -7.52
N LYS A 254 25.93 -10.96 -8.66
CA LYS A 254 26.93 -11.42 -9.60
C LYS A 254 26.66 -10.74 -10.93
N LEU A 255 27.56 -9.86 -11.36
CA LEU A 255 27.47 -9.24 -12.67
C LEU A 255 27.67 -10.28 -13.77
N ALA A 256 27.15 -10.01 -14.96
CA ALA A 256 27.32 -10.89 -16.11
C ALA A 256 28.82 -11.09 -16.46
N GLY A 257 29.19 -12.28 -16.94
CA GLY A 257 30.56 -12.63 -17.31
C GLY A 257 31.38 -13.26 -16.17
N PRO A 258 32.72 -13.13 -16.17
CA PRO A 258 33.61 -13.80 -15.21
C PRO A 258 33.67 -13.12 -13.84
N ALA A 259 32.76 -12.19 -13.54
CA ALA A 259 32.75 -11.45 -12.28
C ALA A 259 32.44 -12.36 -11.08
N ASP A 260 33.09 -12.08 -9.96
CA ASP A 260 32.81 -12.75 -8.69
C ASP A 260 31.50 -12.24 -8.06
N GLU A 261 30.87 -13.09 -7.25
CA GLU A 261 29.71 -12.69 -6.46
C GLU A 261 30.14 -11.70 -5.37
N THR A 262 29.52 -10.51 -5.37
CA THR A 262 29.77 -9.44 -4.41
C THR A 262 28.60 -9.28 -3.46
N THR A 263 28.87 -9.15 -2.17
CA THR A 263 27.84 -8.89 -1.15
C THR A 263 27.54 -7.39 -1.07
N LEU A 264 26.32 -6.99 -1.42
CA LEU A 264 25.88 -5.59 -1.36
C LEU A 264 25.33 -5.21 0.02
N VAL A 265 24.64 -6.14 0.68
CA VAL A 265 24.14 -5.99 2.05
C VAL A 265 24.50 -7.26 2.79
N ARG A 266 25.26 -7.15 3.88
CA ARG A 266 25.84 -8.27 4.63
C ARG A 266 24.93 -8.82 5.72
N ASP A 267 24.17 -7.93 6.37
CA ASP A 267 23.32 -8.28 7.51
C ASP A 267 22.25 -7.21 7.67
N ILE A 268 21.00 -7.63 7.90
CA ILE A 268 19.88 -6.80 8.34
C ILE A 268 19.29 -7.46 9.58
N ARG A 269 19.01 -6.65 10.60
CA ARG A 269 18.42 -7.08 11.87
C ARG A 269 17.16 -6.28 12.16
N TYR A 270 16.17 -7.00 12.64
CA TYR A 270 14.84 -6.47 12.88
C TYR A 270 14.49 -6.55 14.36
N ASN A 271 13.65 -5.62 14.81
CA ASN A 271 12.97 -5.74 16.09
C ASN A 271 11.73 -6.64 15.99
N ALA A 272 11.07 -6.86 17.13
CA ALA A 272 9.86 -7.70 17.20
C ALA A 272 8.67 -7.20 16.36
N PHE A 273 8.74 -5.99 15.80
CA PHE A 273 7.74 -5.40 14.90
C PHE A 273 8.20 -5.39 13.44
N ALA A 274 9.21 -6.20 13.09
CA ALA A 274 9.80 -6.28 11.75
C ALA A 274 10.36 -4.94 11.23
N ARG A 275 10.79 -4.04 12.13
CA ARG A 275 11.48 -2.79 11.75
C ARG A 275 12.99 -2.97 11.84
N ILE A 276 13.71 -2.41 10.88
CA ILE A 276 15.17 -2.52 10.79
C ILE A 276 15.82 -1.71 11.90
N GLU A 277 16.52 -2.37 12.83
CA GLU A 277 17.33 -1.71 13.85
C GLU A 277 18.78 -1.54 13.42
N LEU A 278 19.28 -2.47 12.61
CA LEU A 278 20.66 -2.45 12.15
C LEU A 278 20.78 -3.07 10.76
N GLN A 279 21.56 -2.42 9.91
CA GLN A 279 21.88 -2.88 8.58
C GLN A 279 23.36 -2.62 8.27
N ARG A 280 24.06 -3.62 7.75
CA ARG A 280 25.46 -3.51 7.34
C ARG A 280 25.58 -3.65 5.83
N ALA A 281 26.06 -2.59 5.18
CA ALA A 281 26.31 -2.57 3.75
C ALA A 281 27.61 -3.34 3.37
N GLY A 282 27.73 -3.68 2.09
CA GLY A 282 28.88 -4.36 1.49
C GLY A 282 30.20 -3.63 1.71
N ASN A 283 30.16 -2.30 1.57
CA ASN A 283 31.27 -1.37 1.82
C ASN A 283 31.61 -1.15 3.31
N GLY A 284 30.96 -1.87 4.22
CA GLY A 284 31.25 -1.85 5.66
C GLY A 284 30.53 -0.77 6.48
N VAL A 285 29.79 0.13 5.83
CA VAL A 285 28.97 1.15 6.52
C VAL A 285 27.82 0.46 7.26
N VAL A 286 27.58 0.92 8.49
CA VAL A 286 26.49 0.48 9.35
C VAL A 286 25.43 1.58 9.40
N SER A 287 24.20 1.22 9.04
CA SER A 287 23.01 2.01 9.34
C SER A 287 22.36 1.43 10.60
N SER A 288 22.08 2.26 11.59
CA SER A 288 21.39 1.88 12.82
C SER A 288 20.22 2.81 13.07
N ALA A 289 19.07 2.24 13.41
CA ALA A 289 17.87 2.98 13.78
C ALA A 289 17.43 2.60 15.19
N THR A 290 17.01 3.59 15.98
CA THR A 290 16.36 3.35 17.26
C THR A 290 14.94 3.88 17.21
N TYR A 291 14.03 3.14 17.84
CA TYR A 291 12.61 3.46 17.87
C TYR A 291 12.19 3.72 19.30
N ARG A 292 11.28 4.68 19.50
CA ARG A 292 10.74 4.97 20.83
C ARG A 292 9.95 3.75 21.32
N PRO A 293 10.21 3.23 22.53
CA PRO A 293 9.49 2.07 23.06
C PRO A 293 7.98 2.29 23.22
N ASP A 294 7.56 3.56 23.39
CA ASP A 294 6.18 3.90 23.68
C ASP A 294 5.29 3.81 22.43
N ASP A 295 5.63 4.52 21.37
CA ASP A 295 4.81 4.64 20.15
C ASP A 295 5.46 4.00 18.90
N GLY A 296 6.68 3.48 19.04
CA GLY A 296 7.43 2.87 17.97
C GLY A 296 7.96 3.84 16.90
N ARG A 297 7.83 5.17 17.07
CA ARG A 297 8.33 6.13 16.09
C ARG A 297 9.85 6.11 16.00
N LEU A 298 10.39 6.41 14.83
CA LEU A 298 11.84 6.50 14.60
C LEU A 298 12.40 7.64 15.45
N GLN A 299 13.24 7.35 16.42
CA GLN A 299 13.83 8.36 17.28
C GLN A 299 15.17 8.86 16.73
N HIS A 300 15.95 7.93 16.17
CA HIS A 300 17.32 8.17 15.74
C HIS A 300 17.67 7.29 14.55
N LEU A 301 18.33 7.86 13.54
CA LEU A 301 18.84 7.15 12.37
C LEU A 301 20.28 7.59 12.11
N LYS A 302 21.21 6.63 12.10
CA LYS A 302 22.64 6.91 12.02
C LYS A 302 23.31 6.04 10.98
N ALA A 303 24.16 6.61 10.13
CA ALA A 303 25.04 5.90 9.20
C ALA A 303 26.51 6.20 9.53
N TYR A 304 27.33 5.16 9.73
CA TYR A 304 28.72 5.31 10.15
C TYR A 304 29.60 4.13 9.76
N VAL A 305 30.92 4.36 9.70
CA VAL A 305 31.93 3.29 9.66
C VAL A 305 32.44 3.07 11.08
N THR A 306 32.52 1.81 11.53
CA THR A 306 32.98 1.49 12.89
C THR A 306 34.34 2.14 13.20
N GLY A 307 34.42 2.91 14.28
CA GLY A 307 35.64 3.60 14.70
C GLY A 307 35.90 4.95 14.00
N GLN A 308 35.02 5.39 13.10
CA GLN A 308 35.06 6.70 12.46
C GLN A 308 33.90 7.59 12.93
N PRO A 309 33.98 8.93 12.73
CA PRO A 309 32.83 9.81 12.91
C PRO A 309 31.62 9.36 12.08
N ALA A 310 30.42 9.71 12.55
CA ALA A 310 29.20 9.43 11.81
C ALA A 310 29.18 10.21 10.49
N LEU A 311 28.68 9.58 9.43
CA LEU A 311 28.48 10.22 8.12
C LEU A 311 27.09 10.87 8.03
N GLN A 312 26.15 10.37 8.84
CA GLN A 312 24.81 10.89 9.04
C GLN A 312 24.37 10.50 10.46
N ASP A 313 23.74 11.41 11.21
CA ASP A 313 23.31 11.17 12.59
C ASP A 313 22.01 11.97 12.89
N LEU A 314 20.89 11.48 12.37
CA LEU A 314 19.58 12.15 12.41
C LEU A 314 18.81 11.82 13.69
N THR A 315 18.43 12.86 14.43
CA THR A 315 17.52 12.76 15.59
C THR A 315 16.19 13.43 15.26
N TYR A 316 15.08 12.74 15.55
CA TYR A 316 13.73 13.18 15.21
C TYR A 316 12.95 13.63 16.45
N GLU A 317 12.34 14.80 16.35
CA GLU A 317 11.42 15.35 17.34
C GLU A 317 10.00 15.31 16.79
N TYR A 318 9.02 14.97 17.64
CA TYR A 318 7.63 14.84 17.25
C TYR A 318 6.72 15.62 18.19
N ASP A 319 5.61 16.14 17.66
CA ASP A 319 4.48 16.56 18.48
C ASP A 319 3.67 15.34 19.01
N ALA A 320 2.63 15.60 19.79
CA ALA A 320 1.78 14.54 20.35
C ALA A 320 0.98 13.77 19.29
N ALA A 321 0.65 14.39 18.16
CA ALA A 321 -0.04 13.74 17.05
C ALA A 321 0.90 12.86 16.20
N GLY A 322 2.22 13.11 16.29
CA GLY A 322 3.25 12.41 15.54
C GLY A 322 3.76 13.14 14.32
N ASN A 323 3.49 14.44 14.19
CA ASN A 323 4.14 15.23 13.17
C ASN A 323 5.58 15.50 13.57
N VAL A 324 6.51 15.37 12.64
CA VAL A 324 7.93 15.66 12.89
C VAL A 324 8.10 17.18 13.05
N THR A 325 8.47 17.66 14.23
CA THR A 325 8.67 19.08 14.52
C THR A 325 10.12 19.52 14.36
N GLY A 326 11.06 18.57 14.36
CA GLY A 326 12.48 18.86 14.25
C GLY A 326 13.29 17.66 13.78
N ILE A 327 14.31 17.93 12.96
CA ILE A 327 15.33 16.95 12.58
C ILE A 327 16.69 17.59 12.80
N THR A 328 17.53 16.94 13.60
CA THR A 328 18.91 17.38 13.86
C THR A 328 19.90 16.38 13.30
N ASP A 329 20.86 16.82 12.50
CA ASP A 329 21.96 15.97 12.00
C ASP A 329 23.25 16.24 12.80
N ALA A 330 23.52 15.40 13.80
CA ALA A 330 24.69 15.53 14.68
C ALA A 330 26.02 15.13 14.01
N ALA A 331 26.00 14.61 12.78
CA ALA A 331 27.21 14.36 11.99
C ALA A 331 27.84 15.68 11.49
N GLU A 332 27.10 16.77 11.56
CA GLU A 332 27.48 18.07 11.00
C GLU A 332 27.77 19.08 12.12
N ALA A 333 28.74 19.96 11.88
CA ALA A 333 29.09 21.00 12.82
C ALA A 333 28.19 22.23 12.67
N THR A 334 28.04 23.00 13.76
CA THR A 334 27.52 24.38 13.65
C THR A 334 28.57 25.27 13.02
N HIS A 335 28.18 26.05 12.02
CA HIS A 335 29.06 26.98 11.32
C HIS A 335 28.65 28.42 11.60
N PHE A 336 29.64 29.30 11.76
CA PHE A 336 29.43 30.73 11.92
C PHE A 336 30.01 31.43 10.70
N HIS A 337 29.15 31.96 9.84
CA HIS A 337 29.56 32.64 8.62
C HIS A 337 28.57 33.74 8.27
N ARG A 338 29.04 34.87 7.72
CA ARG A 338 28.21 36.02 7.29
C ARG A 338 27.19 36.47 8.33
N ASN A 339 27.61 36.58 9.59
CA ASN A 339 26.73 36.93 10.73
C ASN A 339 25.55 35.99 10.97
N GLN A 340 25.61 34.76 10.46
CA GLN A 340 24.66 33.69 10.75
C GLN A 340 25.31 32.59 11.58
N ARG A 341 24.52 32.02 12.50
CA ARG A 341 24.78 30.71 13.10
C ARG A 341 23.98 29.69 12.29
N ILE A 342 24.67 28.85 11.53
CA ILE A 342 24.08 27.82 10.68
C ILE A 342 24.19 26.50 11.42
N GLU A 343 23.05 26.01 11.89
CA GLU A 343 22.94 24.75 12.62
C GLU A 343 22.41 23.66 11.68
N PRO A 344 22.81 22.39 11.87
CA PRO A 344 22.26 21.27 11.11
C PRO A 344 20.89 20.83 11.66
N VAL A 345 20.00 21.80 11.89
CA VAL A 345 18.68 21.61 12.46
C VAL A 345 17.62 22.11 11.49
N SER A 346 16.70 21.24 11.12
CA SER A 346 15.47 21.61 10.44
C SER A 346 14.34 21.68 11.46
N ARG A 347 13.47 22.69 11.37
CA ARG A 347 12.31 22.87 12.26
C ARG A 347 11.04 23.02 11.45
N TYR A 348 9.95 22.48 11.97
CA TYR A 348 8.66 22.43 11.29
C TYR A 348 7.53 22.81 12.23
N ARG A 349 6.54 23.53 11.69
CA ARG A 349 5.31 23.92 12.40
C ARG A 349 4.09 23.57 11.57
N TYR A 350 3.03 23.15 12.26
CA TYR A 350 1.80 22.69 11.64
C TYR A 350 0.59 23.50 12.14
N ASP A 351 -0.45 23.59 11.31
CA ASP A 351 -1.77 24.04 11.76
C ASP A 351 -2.54 22.91 12.47
N SER A 352 -3.75 23.20 12.97
CA SER A 352 -4.57 22.19 13.65
C SER A 352 -5.11 21.07 12.74
N LEU A 353 -4.96 21.20 11.42
CA LEU A 353 -5.25 20.15 10.43
C LEU A 353 -3.99 19.35 10.06
N TYR A 354 -2.87 19.60 10.76
CA TYR A 354 -1.57 18.99 10.53
C TYR A 354 -0.94 19.30 9.17
N ARG A 355 -1.31 20.42 8.55
CA ARG A 355 -0.66 20.92 7.33
C ARG A 355 0.58 21.72 7.71
N LEU A 356 1.68 21.53 6.98
CA LEU A 356 2.95 22.21 7.24
C LEU A 356 2.82 23.71 6.94
N ILE A 357 2.82 24.56 7.96
CA ILE A 357 2.68 26.02 7.78
C ILE A 357 4.02 26.78 7.81
N GLU A 358 5.07 26.16 8.34
CA GLU A 358 6.39 26.77 8.45
C GLU A 358 7.49 25.71 8.45
N ALA A 359 8.59 25.95 7.75
CA ALA A 359 9.78 25.12 7.77
C ALA A 359 11.05 25.98 7.72
N SER A 360 12.01 25.71 8.58
CA SER A 360 13.34 26.34 8.53
C SER A 360 14.44 25.31 8.42
N GLY A 361 15.56 25.69 7.83
CA GLY A 361 16.75 24.84 7.74
C GLY A 361 17.90 25.57 7.05
N ARG A 362 18.81 24.81 6.44
CA ARG A 362 19.97 25.32 5.70
C ARG A 362 19.86 25.04 4.20
N GLN A 363 20.40 25.95 3.39
CA GLN A 363 20.43 25.86 1.93
C GLN A 363 21.77 26.34 1.39
N SER A 364 22.08 26.04 0.12
CA SER A 364 23.10 26.76 -0.61
C SER A 364 22.66 28.21 -0.86
N ARG A 365 23.58 29.15 -0.74
CA ARG A 365 23.35 30.54 -1.14
C ARG A 365 22.87 30.64 -2.58
N ASN A 366 21.95 31.57 -2.85
CA ASN A 366 21.32 31.75 -4.16
C ASN A 366 20.64 30.47 -4.70
N ALA A 367 20.16 29.58 -3.82
CA ALA A 367 19.44 28.38 -4.27
C ALA A 367 18.24 28.78 -5.16
N PRO A 368 18.13 28.24 -6.39
CA PRO A 368 17.17 28.73 -7.38
C PRO A 368 15.72 28.46 -6.99
N GLY A 369 15.48 27.40 -6.22
CA GLY A 369 14.15 27.06 -5.69
C GLY A 369 13.10 26.61 -6.72
N GLY A 370 13.44 26.66 -8.01
CA GLY A 370 12.61 26.26 -9.15
C GLY A 370 12.96 24.89 -9.74
N PRO A 371 12.76 24.67 -11.05
CA PRO A 371 13.00 23.40 -11.72
C PRO A 371 14.48 23.02 -11.88
N GLN A 372 15.40 23.93 -11.60
CA GLN A 372 16.84 23.69 -11.71
C GLN A 372 17.39 23.18 -10.38
N LEU A 373 18.37 22.26 -10.46
CA LEU A 373 19.17 21.91 -9.29
C LEU A 373 20.05 23.10 -8.89
N PRO A 374 20.37 23.27 -7.60
CA PRO A 374 21.38 24.23 -7.18
C PRO A 374 22.74 23.89 -7.81
N GLU A 375 23.62 24.89 -7.88
CA GLU A 375 24.98 24.69 -8.37
C GLU A 375 25.70 23.63 -7.54
N PHE A 376 26.33 22.66 -8.21
CA PHE A 376 27.07 21.60 -7.55
C PHE A 376 28.34 22.14 -6.91
N GLN A 377 28.50 21.90 -5.61
CA GLN A 377 29.71 22.28 -4.87
C GLN A 377 30.71 21.13 -4.86
N SER A 378 31.83 21.31 -5.58
CA SER A 378 32.96 20.38 -5.56
C SER A 378 33.74 20.60 -4.26
N ALA A 379 33.68 19.59 -3.38
CA ALA A 379 33.86 19.71 -1.94
C ALA A 379 32.78 20.58 -1.26
N ALA A 380 32.22 20.08 -0.16
CA ALA A 380 31.28 20.83 0.64
C ALA A 380 31.98 22.04 1.27
N ASP A 381 31.58 23.25 0.90
CA ASP A 381 32.05 24.50 1.52
C ASP A 381 30.95 25.04 2.46
N PRO A 382 31.11 24.93 3.79
CA PRO A 382 30.14 25.47 4.73
C PRO A 382 29.93 26.99 4.60
N GLY A 383 30.88 27.74 4.03
CA GLY A 383 30.75 29.16 3.73
C GLY A 383 29.74 29.49 2.63
N GLN A 384 29.32 28.50 1.83
CA GLN A 384 28.24 28.63 0.85
C GLN A 384 26.86 28.27 1.40
N LEU A 385 26.75 27.95 2.69
CA LEU A 385 25.46 27.71 3.32
C LEU A 385 24.88 28.99 3.92
N GLU A 386 23.56 29.05 3.99
CA GLU A 386 22.80 30.06 4.73
C GLU A 386 21.52 29.46 5.32
N ASN A 387 20.96 30.13 6.31
CA ASN A 387 19.66 29.75 6.87
C ASN A 387 18.50 30.19 5.94
N TYR A 388 17.46 29.38 5.87
CA TYR A 388 16.20 29.73 5.22
C TYR A 388 14.99 29.49 6.12
N THR A 389 13.91 30.22 5.85
CA THR A 389 12.57 29.94 6.36
C THR A 389 11.57 29.93 5.19
N ARG A 390 10.68 28.95 5.17
CA ARG A 390 9.54 28.87 4.24
C ARG A 390 8.24 28.90 5.03
N ILE A 391 7.31 29.76 4.62
CA ILE A 391 5.99 29.91 5.21
C ILE A 391 4.95 29.53 4.15
N TYR A 392 4.04 28.63 4.52
CA TYR A 392 3.05 28.05 3.63
C TYR A 392 1.65 28.52 4.02
N THR A 393 0.81 28.83 3.04
CA THR A 393 -0.60 29.19 3.25
C THR A 393 -1.49 28.35 2.37
N TYR A 394 -2.55 27.80 2.96
CA TYR A 394 -3.51 26.93 2.30
C TYR A 394 -4.88 27.57 2.27
N ASP A 395 -5.68 27.24 1.26
CA ASP A 395 -7.12 27.46 1.31
C ASP A 395 -7.83 26.37 2.15
N GLU A 396 -9.15 26.42 2.19
CA GLU A 396 -10.00 25.48 2.93
C GLU A 396 -10.12 24.10 2.31
N ALA A 397 -9.86 23.98 1.00
CA ALA A 397 -9.83 22.72 0.29
C ALA A 397 -8.44 22.06 0.33
N GLY A 398 -7.46 22.68 1.02
CA GLY A 398 -6.11 22.16 1.16
C GLY A 398 -5.17 22.52 0.00
N ASN A 399 -5.56 23.43 -0.89
CA ASN A 399 -4.67 23.93 -1.93
C ASN A 399 -3.63 24.87 -1.32
N LEU A 400 -2.34 24.61 -1.55
CA LEU A 400 -1.29 25.57 -1.22
C LEU A 400 -1.42 26.80 -2.14
N THR A 401 -1.68 27.97 -1.59
CA THR A 401 -1.91 29.20 -2.36
C THR A 401 -0.72 30.13 -2.33
N ILE A 402 0.06 30.14 -1.24
CA ILE A 402 1.23 31.00 -1.09
C ILE A 402 2.37 30.21 -0.43
N MET A 403 3.57 30.31 -1.01
CA MET A 403 4.83 29.91 -0.39
C MET A 403 5.76 31.13 -0.33
N GLN A 404 6.07 31.59 0.88
CA GLN A 404 7.03 32.66 1.10
C GLN A 404 8.37 32.04 1.49
N HIS A 405 9.40 32.32 0.72
CA HIS A 405 10.76 31.91 0.99
C HIS A 405 11.60 33.09 1.46
N GLN A 406 12.27 32.93 2.60
CA GLN A 406 13.09 33.95 3.23
C GLN A 406 14.49 33.39 3.47
N ALA A 407 15.49 34.03 2.87
CA ALA A 407 16.91 33.79 3.09
C ALA A 407 17.68 35.11 2.91
N ASP A 408 18.91 35.19 3.42
CA ASP A 408 19.75 36.40 3.36
C ASP A 408 20.14 36.74 1.92
N SER A 409 20.47 35.73 1.11
CA SER A 409 20.82 35.94 -0.29
C SER A 409 19.64 36.34 -1.19
N ALA A 410 18.45 35.77 -0.96
CA ALA A 410 17.25 36.08 -1.72
C ALA A 410 15.99 35.67 -0.96
N SER A 411 14.98 36.54 -0.98
CA SER A 411 13.62 36.22 -0.54
C SER A 411 12.66 36.31 -1.71
N ARG A 412 11.67 35.42 -1.79
CA ARG A 412 10.67 35.38 -2.86
C ARG A 412 9.33 34.89 -2.34
N THR A 413 8.26 35.27 -3.01
CA THR A 413 6.91 34.75 -2.75
C THR A 413 6.40 34.10 -4.01
N GLU A 414 6.01 32.84 -3.91
CA GLU A 414 5.35 32.09 -4.98
C GLU A 414 3.86 32.05 -4.68
N VAL A 415 3.05 32.66 -5.54
CA VAL A 415 1.59 32.69 -5.42
C VAL A 415 0.97 31.78 -6.48
N THR A 416 -0.08 31.06 -6.10
CA THR A 416 -0.83 30.17 -7.00
C THR A 416 -2.31 30.53 -6.97
N ALA A 417 -2.88 30.82 -8.13
CA ALA A 417 -4.31 31.01 -8.31
C ALA A 417 -5.01 29.64 -8.40
N VAL A 418 -6.14 29.50 -7.72
CA VAL A 418 -6.95 28.27 -7.67
C VAL A 418 -8.31 28.57 -8.28
N ALA A 419 -8.82 27.68 -9.13
CA ALA A 419 -10.13 27.81 -9.75
C ALA A 419 -11.26 27.86 -8.71
N ARG A 420 -12.29 28.66 -8.98
CA ARG A 420 -13.41 28.87 -8.06
C ARG A 420 -14.21 27.61 -7.77
N PHE A 421 -14.30 26.67 -8.71
CA PHE A 421 -15.15 25.48 -8.60
C PHE A 421 -14.42 24.14 -8.72
N SER A 422 -13.09 24.13 -8.76
CA SER A 422 -12.24 22.92 -8.76
C SER A 422 -10.95 23.21 -7.99
N ASN A 423 -10.08 22.21 -7.82
CA ASN A 423 -8.75 22.37 -7.24
C ASN A 423 -7.66 22.52 -8.32
N ARG A 424 -8.06 22.76 -9.57
CA ARG A 424 -7.14 23.15 -10.65
C ARG A 424 -6.54 24.52 -10.34
N SER A 425 -5.29 24.71 -10.73
CA SER A 425 -4.52 25.87 -10.31
C SER A 425 -3.37 26.20 -11.25
N LEU A 426 -2.99 27.47 -11.34
CA LEU A 426 -1.81 27.91 -12.07
C LEU A 426 -0.98 28.90 -11.22
N PRO A 427 0.36 28.84 -11.32
CA PRO A 427 1.20 29.83 -10.64
C PRO A 427 0.96 31.24 -11.21
N GLU A 428 1.29 32.24 -10.41
CA GLU A 428 1.34 33.64 -10.84
C GLU A 428 2.15 33.80 -12.13
N LYS A 429 1.67 34.67 -13.01
CA LYS A 429 2.31 34.95 -14.30
C LYS A 429 3.60 35.75 -14.08
N ALA A 430 4.50 35.71 -15.05
CA ALA A 430 5.79 36.43 -14.95
C ALA A 430 5.64 37.95 -14.83
N ASN A 431 4.49 38.52 -15.20
CA ASN A 431 4.16 39.94 -15.04
C ASN A 431 3.59 40.29 -13.64
N GLY A 432 3.46 39.33 -12.73
CA GLY A 432 2.92 39.52 -11.38
C GLY A 432 1.38 39.48 -11.30
N GLU A 433 0.68 39.13 -12.38
CA GLU A 433 -0.77 38.96 -12.36
C GLU A 433 -1.16 37.51 -12.06
N LEU A 434 -2.24 37.33 -11.30
CA LEU A 434 -2.84 36.01 -11.08
C LEU A 434 -3.63 35.56 -12.31
N PRO A 435 -3.50 34.29 -12.72
CA PRO A 435 -4.35 33.72 -13.75
C PRO A 435 -5.84 33.82 -13.40
N ASP A 436 -6.67 34.22 -14.36
CA ASP A 436 -8.12 34.20 -14.19
C ASP A 436 -8.72 32.79 -14.40
N GLU A 437 -10.04 32.65 -14.19
CA GLU A 437 -10.73 31.35 -14.34
C GLU A 437 -10.58 30.74 -15.74
N GLN A 438 -10.58 31.57 -16.78
CA GLN A 438 -10.47 31.10 -18.16
C GLN A 438 -9.03 30.66 -18.45
N GLU A 439 -8.04 31.40 -17.96
CA GLU A 439 -6.62 31.03 -18.04
C GLU A 439 -6.36 29.70 -17.31
N ILE A 440 -6.91 29.50 -16.09
CA ILE A 440 -6.78 28.24 -15.35
C ILE A 440 -7.46 27.08 -16.09
N ALA A 441 -8.66 27.31 -16.65
CA ALA A 441 -9.38 26.32 -17.44
C ALA A 441 -8.60 25.91 -18.70
N LEU A 442 -8.00 26.86 -19.42
CA LEU A 442 -7.18 26.58 -20.62
C LEU A 442 -5.81 25.96 -20.27
N GLY A 443 -5.31 26.18 -19.06
CA GLY A 443 -4.09 25.56 -18.55
C GLY A 443 -4.23 24.07 -18.20
N HIS A 444 -5.44 23.52 -18.27
CA HIS A 444 -5.73 22.10 -18.04
C HIS A 444 -6.57 21.54 -19.19
N ASP A 445 -6.40 20.25 -19.48
CA ASP A 445 -7.33 19.57 -20.37
C ASP A 445 -8.65 19.25 -19.64
N LEU A 446 -9.60 18.66 -20.37
CA LEU A 446 -10.91 18.32 -19.84
C LEU A 446 -10.88 17.29 -18.70
N ASN A 447 -9.80 16.49 -18.61
CA ASN A 447 -9.59 15.50 -17.55
C ASN A 447 -8.70 16.01 -16.40
N GLY A 448 -8.34 17.28 -16.38
CA GLY A 448 -7.56 17.88 -15.30
C GLY A 448 -6.06 17.71 -15.43
N ASN A 449 -5.54 17.32 -16.59
CA ASN A 449 -4.10 17.27 -16.79
C ASN A 449 -3.58 18.65 -17.22
N ARG A 450 -2.49 19.11 -16.61
CA ARG A 450 -1.90 20.41 -16.94
C ARG A 450 -1.31 20.41 -18.36
N THR A 451 -1.57 21.44 -19.16
CA THR A 451 -1.16 21.52 -20.59
C THR A 451 0.17 22.23 -20.81
N ARG A 452 0.68 22.97 -19.82
CA ARG A 452 1.99 23.64 -19.86
C ARG A 452 2.70 23.56 -18.52
N LEU A 453 3.96 23.17 -18.52
CA LEU A 453 4.78 23.09 -17.31
C LEU A 453 5.22 24.48 -16.84
N GLN A 454 5.76 25.25 -17.78
CA GLN A 454 6.26 26.61 -17.65
C GLN A 454 5.96 27.37 -18.95
N PRO A 455 6.10 28.71 -18.99
CA PRO A 455 6.04 29.46 -20.25
C PRO A 455 6.97 28.84 -21.30
N GLY A 456 6.42 28.51 -22.48
CA GLY A 456 7.17 27.88 -23.57
C GLY A 456 7.37 26.35 -23.45
N GLN A 457 6.91 25.71 -22.38
CA GLN A 457 7.05 24.26 -22.18
C GLN A 457 5.70 23.54 -22.20
N THR A 458 5.38 22.90 -23.33
CA THR A 458 4.09 22.22 -23.55
C THR A 458 4.12 20.80 -22.99
N LEU A 459 2.99 20.37 -22.44
CA LEU A 459 2.77 19.01 -21.93
C LEU A 459 1.73 18.30 -22.80
N GLN A 460 2.08 17.13 -23.30
CA GLN A 460 1.21 16.29 -24.12
C GLN A 460 0.85 15.04 -23.33
N TRP A 461 -0.43 14.67 -23.34
CA TRP A 461 -1.00 13.55 -22.59
C TRP A 461 -1.67 12.58 -23.55
N ASP A 462 -1.61 11.28 -23.26
CA ASP A 462 -2.43 10.30 -23.98
C ASP A 462 -3.88 10.26 -23.47
N LEU A 463 -4.67 9.38 -24.10
CA LEU A 463 -6.08 9.15 -23.74
C LEU A 463 -6.23 8.55 -22.34
N ARG A 464 -5.18 7.90 -21.82
CA ARG A 464 -5.12 7.30 -20.48
C ARG A 464 -4.66 8.30 -19.41
N ASN A 465 -4.48 9.56 -19.77
CA ASN A 465 -4.01 10.65 -18.90
C ASN A 465 -2.59 10.40 -18.36
N GLN A 466 -1.73 9.74 -19.14
CA GLN A 466 -0.31 9.58 -18.86
C GLN A 466 0.48 10.64 -19.64
N LEU A 467 1.52 11.20 -19.02
CA LEU A 467 2.33 12.24 -19.65
C LEU A 467 3.13 11.62 -20.79
N ARG A 468 2.81 11.94 -22.04
CA ARG A 468 3.49 11.39 -23.22
C ARG A 468 4.71 12.18 -23.62
N GLN A 469 4.67 13.51 -23.55
CA GLN A 469 5.79 14.35 -23.98
C GLN A 469 5.82 15.67 -23.22
N VAL A 470 7.05 16.15 -22.94
CA VAL A 470 7.36 17.50 -22.50
C VAL A 470 8.24 18.15 -23.56
N ASP A 471 7.74 19.21 -24.18
CA ASP A 471 8.55 20.07 -25.04
C ASP A 471 9.31 21.05 -24.13
N GLN A 472 10.63 20.92 -24.06
CA GLN A 472 11.48 21.71 -23.15
C GLN A 472 11.92 23.03 -23.79
N VAL A 473 12.25 23.01 -25.08
CA VAL A 473 12.59 24.18 -25.89
C VAL A 473 11.87 24.06 -27.23
N VAL A 474 10.92 24.96 -27.48
CA VAL A 474 10.16 25.02 -28.74
C VAL A 474 10.83 26.01 -29.69
N ARG A 475 11.08 25.59 -30.93
CA ARG A 475 11.68 26.39 -32.01
C ARG A 475 10.73 26.41 -33.21
N GLU A 476 10.77 27.48 -34.01
CA GLU A 476 9.84 27.66 -35.14
C GLU A 476 10.21 26.76 -36.34
N ASP A 477 11.47 26.83 -36.79
CA ASP A 477 11.96 26.14 -38.00
C ASP A 477 12.98 25.02 -37.71
N GLU A 478 13.21 24.72 -36.43
CA GLU A 478 14.21 23.73 -35.98
C GLU A 478 13.58 22.68 -35.07
N PRO A 479 14.21 21.49 -34.91
CA PRO A 479 13.72 20.49 -33.98
C PRO A 479 13.65 21.01 -32.54
N ASN A 480 12.55 20.69 -31.85
CA ASN A 480 12.38 20.99 -30.44
C ASN A 480 13.29 20.11 -29.57
N ASP A 481 13.71 20.64 -28.44
CA ASP A 481 14.23 19.79 -27.36
C ASP A 481 13.03 19.21 -26.63
N CYS A 482 12.94 17.89 -26.52
CA CYS A 482 11.80 17.24 -25.89
C CYS A 482 12.23 16.02 -25.06
N GLU A 483 11.36 15.62 -24.14
CA GLU A 483 11.43 14.34 -23.44
C GLU A 483 10.07 13.66 -23.54
N PHE A 484 10.04 12.43 -24.03
CA PHE A 484 8.81 11.66 -24.19
C PHE A 484 8.94 10.28 -23.56
N TYR A 485 7.79 9.68 -23.23
CA TYR A 485 7.70 8.52 -22.35
C TYR A 485 6.78 7.47 -22.95
N VAL A 486 7.13 6.20 -22.72
CA VAL A 486 6.35 5.03 -23.11
C VAL A 486 6.00 4.23 -21.86
N TYR A 487 4.74 3.83 -21.74
CA TYR A 487 4.20 3.12 -20.58
C TYR A 487 3.69 1.73 -20.99
N ASP A 488 3.71 0.77 -20.07
CA ASP A 488 3.07 -0.53 -20.26
C ASP A 488 1.55 -0.48 -20.04
N GLY A 489 0.91 -1.64 -20.20
CA GLY A 489 -0.53 -1.80 -19.99
C GLY A 489 -1.00 -1.43 -18.59
N SER A 490 -0.14 -1.47 -17.57
CA SER A 490 -0.43 -1.07 -16.19
C SER A 490 -0.15 0.42 -15.89
N GLY A 491 0.36 1.15 -16.87
CA GLY A 491 0.73 2.56 -16.76
C GLY A 491 2.07 2.82 -16.09
N GLN A 492 2.96 1.81 -15.98
CA GLN A 492 4.32 2.03 -15.53
C GLN A 492 5.23 2.42 -16.70
N ARG A 493 6.13 3.38 -16.46
CA ARG A 493 7.06 3.88 -17.46
C ARG A 493 8.10 2.81 -17.80
N GLN A 494 8.13 2.44 -19.08
CA GLN A 494 9.04 1.44 -19.64
C GLN A 494 10.16 2.07 -20.46
N ARG A 495 9.92 3.24 -21.09
CA ARG A 495 10.94 4.01 -21.80
C ARG A 495 10.85 5.49 -21.48
N LYS A 496 12.00 6.14 -21.37
CA LYS A 496 12.14 7.60 -21.34
C LYS A 496 13.15 8.00 -22.41
N ILE A 497 12.76 8.86 -23.34
CA ILE A 497 13.59 9.27 -24.46
C ILE A 497 13.66 10.79 -24.49
N ARG A 498 14.88 11.32 -24.35
CA ARG A 498 15.19 12.74 -24.45
C ARG A 498 15.88 13.02 -25.77
N ARG A 499 15.41 14.04 -26.48
CA ARG A 499 16.02 14.58 -27.70
C ARG A 499 16.45 16.02 -27.46
N ALA A 500 17.70 16.34 -27.77
CA ALA A 500 18.24 17.69 -27.68
C ALA A 500 18.95 18.07 -28.98
N TYR A 501 18.55 19.20 -29.56
CA TYR A 501 19.11 19.72 -30.80
C TYR A 501 20.30 20.65 -30.51
N THR A 502 21.45 20.38 -31.11
CA THR A 502 22.69 21.15 -30.89
C THR A 502 22.94 22.25 -31.93
N GLY A 503 21.96 22.55 -32.78
CA GLY A 503 22.10 23.45 -33.95
C GLY A 503 22.59 22.76 -35.22
N THR A 504 23.06 21.51 -35.14
CA THR A 504 23.52 20.72 -36.29
C THR A 504 22.96 19.31 -36.31
N LEU A 505 22.89 18.66 -35.14
CA LEU A 505 22.34 17.31 -35.00
C LEU A 505 21.45 17.19 -33.77
N THR A 506 20.61 16.16 -33.74
CA THR A 506 19.78 15.80 -32.60
C THR A 506 20.45 14.68 -31.80
N ARG A 507 20.82 14.96 -30.55
CA ARG A 507 21.30 13.94 -29.61
C ARG A 507 20.12 13.28 -28.92
N THR A 508 20.10 11.95 -28.95
CA THR A 508 19.08 11.14 -28.28
C THR A 508 19.69 10.45 -27.07
N HIS A 509 18.99 10.51 -25.94
CA HIS A 509 19.27 9.74 -24.74
C HIS A 509 18.04 8.91 -24.42
N GLU A 510 18.19 7.58 -24.39
CA GLU A 510 17.12 6.65 -24.04
C GLU A 510 17.44 5.98 -22.71
N THR A 511 16.42 5.81 -21.87
CA THR A 511 16.45 4.95 -20.69
C THR A 511 15.34 3.92 -20.82
N ARG A 512 15.72 2.64 -20.80
CA ARG A 512 14.80 1.50 -20.75
C ARG A 512 14.74 0.99 -19.32
N TYR A 513 13.53 0.81 -18.82
CA TYR A 513 13.27 0.31 -17.47
C TYR A 513 12.92 -1.17 -17.57
N LEU A 514 13.84 -2.03 -17.13
CA LEU A 514 13.64 -3.47 -17.11
C LEU A 514 13.71 -3.98 -15.66
N PRO A 515 13.09 -5.13 -15.35
CA PRO A 515 13.19 -5.69 -14.00
C PRO A 515 14.64 -5.97 -13.60
N GLY A 516 15.09 -5.28 -12.55
CA GLY A 516 16.44 -5.42 -11.99
C GLY A 516 17.50 -4.53 -12.63
N VAL A 517 17.25 -3.93 -13.81
CA VAL A 517 18.25 -3.12 -14.52
C VAL A 517 17.63 -2.02 -15.37
N GLN A 518 18.29 -0.86 -15.41
CA GLN A 518 18.01 0.19 -16.39
C GLN A 518 19.12 0.21 -17.44
N VAL A 519 18.75 0.29 -18.72
CA VAL A 519 19.72 0.47 -19.81
C VAL A 519 19.61 1.91 -20.28
N ARG A 520 20.69 2.67 -20.12
CA ARG A 520 20.78 4.07 -20.53
C ARG A 520 21.71 4.18 -21.72
N THR A 521 21.19 4.61 -22.85
CA THR A 521 21.95 4.70 -24.10
C THR A 521 21.94 6.12 -24.61
N CYS A 522 23.11 6.62 -24.98
CA CYS A 522 23.29 7.82 -25.78
C CYS A 522 24.36 7.57 -26.85
N ALA A 523 24.64 8.57 -27.68
CA ALA A 523 25.55 8.41 -28.82
C ALA A 523 26.95 7.86 -28.46
N ASP A 524 27.46 8.20 -27.28
CA ASP A 524 28.84 7.91 -26.88
C ASP A 524 28.94 6.86 -25.75
N GLU A 525 27.81 6.45 -25.17
CA GLU A 525 27.77 5.71 -23.90
C GLU A 525 26.53 4.80 -23.83
N THR A 526 26.75 3.53 -23.49
CA THR A 526 25.71 2.62 -22.99
C THR A 526 26.06 2.25 -21.55
N LEU A 527 25.18 2.62 -20.62
CA LEU A 527 25.33 2.43 -19.19
C LEU A 527 24.21 1.54 -18.66
N HIS A 528 24.59 0.43 -18.02
CA HIS A 528 23.68 -0.42 -17.27
C HIS A 528 23.66 0.03 -15.81
N VAL A 529 22.46 0.30 -15.28
CA VAL A 529 22.25 0.73 -13.90
C VAL A 529 21.43 -0.31 -13.18
N LEU A 530 22.09 -1.12 -12.34
CA LEU A 530 21.41 -2.03 -11.44
C LEU A 530 21.02 -1.23 -10.19
N THR A 531 19.75 -1.27 -9.79
CA THR A 531 19.28 -0.60 -8.58
C THR A 531 18.73 -1.62 -7.61
N ILE A 532 19.40 -1.78 -6.47
CA ILE A 532 19.04 -2.71 -5.42
C ILE A 532 18.61 -1.90 -4.19
N LYS A 533 17.33 -2.01 -3.81
CA LYS A 533 16.81 -1.42 -2.58
C LYS A 533 16.92 -2.44 -1.45
N ALA A 534 17.46 -2.01 -0.32
CA ALA A 534 17.66 -2.87 0.85
C ALA A 534 17.42 -2.04 2.10
N GLY A 535 16.22 -2.15 2.70
CA GLY A 535 15.93 -1.46 3.94
C GLY A 535 16.16 0.05 3.89
N HIS A 536 17.11 0.55 4.70
CA HIS A 536 17.46 1.98 4.78
C HIS A 536 18.53 2.43 3.77
N SER A 537 19.00 1.53 2.89
CA SER A 537 19.98 1.84 1.85
C SER A 537 19.48 1.49 0.45
N THR A 538 19.95 2.23 -0.56
CA THR A 538 19.81 1.86 -1.96
C THR A 538 21.19 1.73 -2.56
N VAL A 539 21.52 0.58 -3.15
CA VAL A 539 22.79 0.35 -3.82
C VAL A 539 22.56 0.42 -5.32
N GLN A 540 23.28 1.31 -6.01
CA GLN A 540 23.32 1.34 -7.47
C GLN A 540 24.67 0.87 -7.98
N ILE A 541 24.68 0.04 -9.02
CA ILE A 541 25.91 -0.36 -9.72
C ILE A 541 25.83 0.21 -11.12
N LEU A 542 26.84 1.00 -11.47
CA LEU A 542 26.99 1.61 -12.79
C LEU A 542 28.00 0.77 -13.59
N HIS A 543 27.52 0.02 -14.57
CA HIS A 543 28.34 -0.79 -15.46
C HIS A 543 28.33 -0.18 -16.86
N TRP A 544 29.48 0.27 -17.35
CA TRP A 544 29.61 0.78 -18.71
C TRP A 544 29.90 -0.38 -19.67
N GLN A 545 29.19 -0.40 -20.80
CA GLN A 545 29.46 -1.37 -21.85
C GLN A 545 30.82 -1.11 -22.53
N THR A 546 31.26 0.15 -22.53
CA THR A 546 32.55 0.63 -23.05
C THR A 546 33.42 1.20 -21.91
N GLU A 547 34.56 1.81 -22.23
CA GLU A 547 35.40 2.45 -21.22
C GLU A 547 34.61 3.57 -20.50
N PRO A 548 34.58 3.58 -19.15
CA PRO A 548 33.88 4.60 -18.39
C PRO A 548 34.57 5.97 -18.55
N PRO A 549 33.87 7.08 -18.24
CA PRO A 549 34.49 8.40 -18.24
C PRO A 549 35.72 8.46 -17.34
N ALA A 550 36.71 9.27 -17.75
CA ALA A 550 37.98 9.40 -17.04
C ALA A 550 37.78 9.71 -15.53
N GLY A 551 38.40 8.88 -14.69
CA GLY A 551 38.33 9.02 -13.23
C GLY A 551 37.14 8.32 -12.57
N ILE A 552 36.28 7.63 -13.34
CA ILE A 552 35.21 6.78 -12.82
C ILE A 552 35.63 5.31 -13.00
N PRO A 553 35.58 4.47 -11.95
CA PRO A 553 35.89 3.06 -12.08
C PRO A 553 34.81 2.34 -12.89
N GLN A 554 35.22 1.29 -13.60
CA GLN A 554 34.27 0.33 -14.17
C GLN A 554 33.50 -0.35 -13.03
N ASP A 555 32.22 -0.64 -13.25
CA ASP A 555 31.34 -1.27 -12.26
C ASP A 555 31.21 -0.48 -10.95
N GLN A 556 31.13 0.84 -11.03
CA GLN A 556 31.07 1.70 -9.85
C GLN A 556 29.87 1.36 -8.95
N HIS A 557 30.15 0.97 -7.70
CA HIS A 557 29.16 0.81 -6.65
C HIS A 557 28.87 2.15 -5.95
N ARG A 558 27.58 2.46 -5.80
CA ARG A 558 27.07 3.66 -5.13
C ARG A 558 26.09 3.28 -4.03
N TYR A 559 26.54 3.38 -2.80
CA TYR A 559 25.75 3.11 -1.60
C TYR A 559 25.03 4.38 -1.14
N GLY A 560 23.74 4.46 -1.44
CA GLY A 560 22.85 5.52 -1.01
C GLY A 560 22.25 5.26 0.37
N PHE A 561 22.30 6.24 1.26
CA PHE A 561 21.64 6.26 2.57
C PHE A 561 20.55 7.33 2.59
N THR A 562 19.43 6.97 3.21
CA THR A 562 18.19 7.74 3.11
C THR A 562 17.79 8.41 4.42
N ASP A 563 16.91 9.42 4.35
CA ASP A 563 16.18 9.92 5.51
C ASP A 563 14.93 9.06 5.80
N HIS A 564 14.11 9.46 6.77
CA HIS A 564 12.87 8.77 7.15
C HIS A 564 11.83 8.67 6.01
N LEU A 565 11.86 9.57 5.04
CA LEU A 565 10.99 9.54 3.86
C LEU A 565 11.52 8.61 2.76
N GLY A 566 12.76 8.13 2.90
CA GLY A 566 13.46 7.41 1.84
C GLY A 566 14.15 8.34 0.84
N SER A 567 14.29 9.64 1.12
CA SER A 567 15.02 10.57 0.26
C SER A 567 16.51 10.29 0.31
N SER A 568 17.16 10.25 -0.85
CA SER A 568 18.60 9.94 -0.98
C SER A 568 19.46 11.10 -0.47
N ALA A 569 19.86 11.06 0.80
CA ALA A 569 20.61 12.12 1.46
C ALA A 569 22.12 12.02 1.20
N LEU A 570 22.67 10.80 1.18
CA LEU A 570 24.11 10.53 1.14
C LEU A 570 24.42 9.39 0.16
N GLU A 571 25.40 9.57 -0.74
CA GLU A 571 25.96 8.52 -1.60
C GLU A 571 27.43 8.29 -1.29
N LEU A 572 27.81 7.04 -1.07
CA LEU A 572 29.18 6.60 -0.78
C LEU A 572 29.66 5.57 -1.80
N ASP A 573 30.96 5.47 -2.04
CA ASP A 573 31.52 4.43 -2.89
C ASP A 573 31.77 3.10 -2.13
N GLU A 574 32.39 2.13 -2.83
CA GLU A 574 32.77 0.82 -2.28
C GLU A 574 33.76 0.87 -1.12
N THR A 575 34.50 1.98 -0.98
CA THR A 575 35.44 2.24 0.13
C THR A 575 34.82 3.13 1.22
N ALA A 576 33.52 3.37 1.17
CA ALA A 576 32.76 4.26 2.05
C ALA A 576 33.17 5.74 1.98
N LEU A 577 33.80 6.18 0.87
CA LEU A 577 34.11 7.58 0.65
C LEU A 577 32.92 8.32 0.02
N LEU A 578 32.77 9.60 0.36
CA LEU A 578 31.68 10.44 -0.11
C LEU A 578 31.73 10.65 -1.63
N ILE A 579 30.66 10.24 -2.32
CA ILE A 579 30.40 10.61 -3.72
C ILE A 579 29.62 11.91 -3.76
N SER A 580 28.42 11.92 -3.17
CA SER A 580 27.53 13.08 -3.16
C SER A 580 26.68 13.15 -1.89
N ARG A 581 26.25 14.36 -1.55
CA ARG A 581 25.28 14.64 -0.50
C ARG A 581 24.26 15.64 -0.99
N GLU A 582 23.01 15.45 -0.60
CA GLU A 582 21.90 16.27 -1.03
C GLU A 582 20.96 16.57 0.14
N SER A 583 20.35 17.75 0.12
CA SER A 583 19.30 18.13 1.06
C SER A 583 18.14 18.77 0.31
N TYR A 584 16.94 18.60 0.87
CA TYR A 584 15.70 18.98 0.23
C TYR A 584 14.94 20.01 1.08
N TYR A 585 14.25 20.93 0.41
CA TYR A 585 13.12 21.62 1.02
C TYR A 585 12.00 20.61 1.32
N PRO A 586 11.05 20.92 2.23
CA PRO A 586 10.02 19.98 2.64
C PRO A 586 9.24 19.34 1.49
N TYR A 587 8.96 20.11 0.43
CA TYR A 587 8.22 19.65 -0.74
C TYR A 587 9.12 19.06 -1.85
N GLY A 588 10.37 18.71 -1.56
CA GLY A 588 11.23 17.87 -2.42
C GLY A 588 12.12 18.59 -3.43
N ALA A 589 12.04 19.92 -3.54
CA ALA A 589 13.02 20.69 -4.31
C ALA A 589 14.39 20.64 -3.58
N THR A 590 15.48 20.47 -4.32
CA THR A 590 16.83 20.41 -3.74
C THR A 590 17.26 21.79 -3.22
N CYS A 591 17.64 21.87 -1.94
CA CYS A 591 18.14 23.09 -1.32
C CYS A 591 19.67 23.17 -1.25
N TRP A 592 20.36 22.03 -1.32
CA TRP A 592 21.82 21.94 -1.33
C TRP A 592 22.27 20.63 -1.97
N TRP A 593 23.36 20.68 -2.76
CA TRP A 593 23.94 19.52 -3.43
C TRP A 593 25.45 19.67 -3.59
N ALA A 594 26.21 18.73 -3.04
CA ALA A 594 27.67 18.77 -3.00
C ALA A 594 28.26 17.37 -3.12
N GLY A 595 29.57 17.29 -3.41
CA GLY A 595 30.26 16.01 -3.50
C GLY A 595 31.71 16.17 -3.94
N ARG A 596 32.41 15.06 -4.16
CA ARG A 596 33.83 15.10 -4.56
C ARG A 596 34.04 15.47 -6.03
N ASN A 597 33.08 15.14 -6.89
CA ASN A 597 33.18 15.33 -8.33
C ASN A 597 31.80 15.53 -8.97
N LYS A 598 31.66 16.58 -9.81
CA LYS A 598 30.38 16.93 -10.47
C LYS A 598 29.94 15.89 -11.50
N LEU A 599 30.87 15.35 -12.28
CA LEU A 599 30.59 14.31 -13.28
C LEU A 599 30.06 13.06 -12.60
N GLU A 600 30.74 12.60 -11.55
CA GLU A 600 30.31 11.43 -10.78
C GLU A 600 28.96 11.65 -10.09
N ALA A 601 28.68 12.86 -9.58
CA ALA A 601 27.39 13.19 -8.99
C ALA A 601 26.26 13.27 -10.03
N SER A 602 26.57 13.58 -11.30
CA SER A 602 25.58 13.73 -12.37
C SER A 602 24.82 12.43 -12.70
N TYR A 603 25.40 11.27 -12.37
CA TYR A 603 24.74 9.97 -12.52
C TYR A 603 23.64 9.69 -11.48
N LYS A 604 23.52 10.52 -10.42
CA LYS A 604 22.48 10.41 -9.40
C LYS A 604 21.10 10.80 -9.96
N THR A 605 20.22 9.81 -10.12
CA THR A 605 18.84 10.02 -10.58
C THR A 605 17.78 9.85 -9.50
N LEU A 606 18.00 8.96 -8.52
CA LEU A 606 17.08 8.78 -7.38
C LEU A 606 17.37 9.83 -6.30
N ARG A 607 16.35 10.61 -5.93
CA ARG A 607 16.50 11.77 -5.04
C ARG A 607 15.43 11.79 -3.95
N TYR A 608 14.51 12.76 -3.98
CA TYR A 608 13.45 12.92 -2.98
C TYR A 608 12.51 11.70 -2.95
N CYS A 609 12.20 11.20 -1.74
CA CYS A 609 11.37 10.00 -1.49
C CYS A 609 11.79 8.75 -2.31
N GLY A 610 13.07 8.66 -2.70
CA GLY A 610 13.59 7.57 -3.53
C GLY A 610 13.03 7.52 -4.94
N GLN A 611 12.44 8.63 -5.43
CA GLN A 611 11.87 8.75 -6.76
C GLN A 611 12.88 9.33 -7.75
N GLU A 612 12.70 8.98 -9.03
CA GLU A 612 13.52 9.50 -10.10
C GLU A 612 13.15 10.94 -10.42
N ARG A 613 14.15 11.82 -10.45
CA ARG A 613 14.01 13.20 -10.94
C ARG A 613 14.44 13.27 -12.40
N ASP A 614 13.51 13.60 -13.28
CA ASP A 614 13.75 13.71 -14.72
C ASP A 614 14.48 15.01 -15.09
N ALA A 615 14.96 15.10 -16.34
CA ALA A 615 15.67 16.28 -16.84
C ALA A 615 14.77 17.54 -16.84
N THR A 616 13.45 17.32 -16.99
CA THR A 616 12.40 18.34 -16.86
C THR A 616 12.27 18.92 -15.45
N GLY A 617 12.91 18.29 -14.45
CA GLY A 617 12.80 18.61 -13.04
C GLY A 617 11.64 17.91 -12.32
N LEU A 618 10.73 17.27 -13.06
CA LEU A 618 9.61 16.52 -12.50
C LEU A 618 10.10 15.28 -11.76
N TYR A 619 9.38 14.88 -10.72
CA TYR A 619 9.55 13.56 -10.11
C TYR A 619 8.52 12.58 -10.67
N TYR A 620 8.97 11.44 -11.17
CA TYR A 620 8.10 10.35 -11.59
C TYR A 620 7.79 9.45 -10.40
N TYR A 621 6.53 9.37 -10.01
CA TYR A 621 6.09 8.53 -8.89
C TYR A 621 5.46 7.21 -9.33
N GLY A 622 5.23 6.98 -10.63
CA GLY A 622 4.53 5.78 -11.12
C GLY A 622 3.33 6.17 -11.98
N LEU A 623 2.23 6.60 -11.36
CA LEU A 623 1.01 6.98 -12.09
C LEU A 623 0.84 8.50 -12.24
N ARG A 624 1.64 9.28 -11.51
CA ARG A 624 1.65 10.75 -11.58
C ARG A 624 3.06 11.32 -11.66
N TYR A 625 3.13 12.53 -12.19
CA TYR A 625 4.32 13.39 -12.14
C TYR A 625 4.12 14.48 -11.10
N TYR A 626 5.12 14.67 -10.25
CA TYR A 626 5.11 15.66 -9.18
C TYR A 626 5.98 16.86 -9.53
N VAL A 627 5.49 18.07 -9.22
CA VAL A 627 6.16 19.35 -9.50
C VAL A 627 6.67 19.97 -8.19
N PRO A 628 7.92 19.71 -7.77
CA PRO A 628 8.39 20.12 -6.43
C PRO A 628 8.43 21.64 -6.22
N TRP A 629 8.63 22.42 -7.28
CA TRP A 629 8.58 23.89 -7.19
C TRP A 629 7.17 24.47 -7.24
N CYS A 630 6.15 23.70 -7.63
CA CYS A 630 4.73 24.11 -7.50
C CYS A 630 4.03 23.43 -6.30
N GLN A 631 4.74 22.54 -5.60
CA GLN A 631 4.30 21.78 -4.44
C GLN A 631 2.97 21.01 -4.66
N ARG A 632 2.76 20.47 -5.87
CA ARG A 632 1.54 19.75 -6.25
C ARG A 632 1.75 18.76 -7.39
N TRP A 633 0.75 17.90 -7.59
CA TRP A 633 0.70 16.96 -8.72
C TRP A 633 0.42 17.67 -10.05
N LEU A 634 0.94 17.11 -11.14
CA LEU A 634 0.76 17.65 -12.50
C LEU A 634 -0.59 17.26 -13.13
N ASN A 635 -1.16 16.15 -12.68
CA ASN A 635 -2.45 15.61 -13.09
C ASN A 635 -3.26 15.18 -11.87
N ALA A 636 -4.59 15.14 -12.05
CA ALA A 636 -5.52 14.69 -11.02
C ALA A 636 -5.25 13.22 -10.63
N ASP A 637 -5.49 12.89 -9.37
CA ASP A 637 -5.35 11.53 -8.83
C ASP A 637 -6.16 10.48 -9.64
N PRO A 638 -5.50 9.47 -10.24
CA PRO A 638 -6.19 8.39 -10.93
C PRO A 638 -7.11 7.56 -10.03
N ALA A 639 -6.85 7.49 -8.71
CA ALA A 639 -7.75 6.83 -7.75
C ALA A 639 -8.98 7.69 -7.40
N GLY A 640 -9.07 8.91 -7.94
CA GLY A 640 -10.16 9.84 -7.65
C GLY A 640 -10.17 10.25 -6.19
N ALA A 641 -11.36 10.34 -5.61
CA ALA A 641 -11.54 10.85 -4.24
C ALA A 641 -11.04 9.91 -3.11
N ALA A 642 -10.38 8.81 -3.45
CA ALA A 642 -9.91 7.81 -2.48
C ALA A 642 -8.91 8.39 -1.48
N ASP A 643 -7.97 9.25 -1.91
CA ASP A 643 -7.05 9.95 -0.99
C ASP A 643 -7.58 11.35 -0.59
N GLY A 644 -8.86 11.64 -0.82
CA GLY A 644 -9.49 12.92 -0.49
C GLY A 644 -10.07 13.68 -1.68
N LEU A 645 -10.86 14.72 -1.41
CA LEU A 645 -11.60 15.46 -2.45
C LEU A 645 -10.74 16.45 -3.26
N ASN A 646 -9.49 16.68 -2.84
CA ASN A 646 -8.53 17.49 -3.57
C ASN A 646 -7.56 16.59 -4.32
N LEU A 647 -7.74 16.46 -5.64
CA LEU A 647 -6.99 15.50 -6.45
C LEU A 647 -5.56 15.94 -6.80
N PHE A 648 -5.15 17.14 -6.38
CA PHE A 648 -3.83 17.72 -6.66
C PHE A 648 -2.98 17.92 -5.40
N ALA A 649 -3.56 17.71 -4.21
CA ALA A 649 -2.86 17.89 -2.94
C ALA A 649 -1.71 16.88 -2.78
N MET A 650 -0.51 17.37 -2.47
CA MET A 650 0.62 16.52 -2.14
C MET A 650 0.54 16.10 -0.67
N VAL A 651 0.27 14.82 -0.43
CA VAL A 651 0.24 14.14 0.88
C VAL A 651 -0.44 14.95 1.99
N HIS A 652 -1.65 15.44 1.70
CA HIS A 652 -2.48 16.22 2.63
C HIS A 652 -1.81 17.48 3.21
N GLY A 653 -0.79 18.01 2.54
CA GLY A 653 -0.06 19.18 3.02
C GLY A 653 0.98 18.87 4.11
N ASN A 654 1.31 17.60 4.37
CA ASN A 654 2.35 17.20 5.33
C ASN A 654 3.45 16.34 4.68
N PRO A 655 4.33 16.96 3.86
CA PRO A 655 5.37 16.22 3.14
C PRO A 655 6.55 15.76 4.02
N ILE A 656 6.58 16.15 5.30
CA ILE A 656 7.59 15.69 6.26
C ILE A 656 7.11 14.45 7.03
N GLY A 657 5.80 14.29 7.27
CA GLY A 657 5.25 13.13 7.98
C GLY A 657 4.77 11.99 7.08
N HIS A 658 4.63 12.25 5.77
CA HIS A 658 3.99 11.32 4.84
C HIS A 658 4.73 11.22 3.50
N VAL A 659 4.58 10.06 2.86
CA VAL A 659 5.04 9.78 1.49
C VAL A 659 3.86 9.31 0.64
N ASP A 660 3.85 9.63 -0.65
CA ASP A 660 2.88 9.08 -1.58
C ASP A 660 3.46 7.80 -2.22
N PHE A 661 2.75 6.69 -2.05
CA PHE A 661 3.04 5.44 -2.72
C PHE A 661 2.42 5.43 -4.12
N GLN A 662 3.31 5.43 -5.12
CA GLN A 662 2.99 5.37 -6.55
C GLN A 662 2.28 6.58 -7.17
N GLY A 663 2.09 7.65 -6.40
CA GLY A 663 1.26 8.78 -6.82
C GLY A 663 -0.23 8.43 -6.72
N LEU A 664 -0.65 7.68 -5.69
CA LEU A 664 -2.05 7.29 -5.44
C LEU A 664 -2.46 7.38 -3.97
N ILE A 665 -1.59 6.95 -3.06
CA ILE A 665 -1.97 6.73 -1.66
C ILE A 665 -0.92 7.34 -0.75
N THR A 666 -1.37 8.25 0.11
CA THR A 666 -0.55 8.79 1.20
C THR A 666 -0.34 7.75 2.31
N VAL A 667 0.91 7.49 2.67
CA VAL A 667 1.33 6.60 3.76
C VAL A 667 2.18 7.38 4.77
N GLY A 668 1.87 7.26 6.07
CA GLY A 668 2.65 7.90 7.13
C GLY A 668 3.95 7.15 7.49
N GLU A 669 4.95 7.87 8.00
CA GLU A 669 6.32 7.39 8.32
C GLU A 669 6.40 6.02 9.02
N VAL A 670 5.54 5.79 10.03
CA VAL A 670 5.50 4.54 10.83
C VAL A 670 5.03 3.32 10.02
N PHE A 671 4.20 3.56 9.01
CA PHE A 671 3.78 2.57 8.01
C PHE A 671 4.68 2.58 6.78
N GLY A 672 5.35 3.70 6.54
CA GLY A 672 6.35 3.90 5.50
C GLY A 672 7.44 2.85 5.59
N ALA A 673 7.97 2.53 6.77
CA ALA A 673 8.98 1.47 6.90
C ALA A 673 8.45 0.06 6.59
N ALA A 674 7.26 -0.33 7.06
CA ALA A 674 6.71 -1.68 6.83
C ALA A 674 6.12 -1.87 5.42
N ALA A 675 5.41 -0.86 4.90
CA ALA A 675 4.95 -0.82 3.51
C ALA A 675 6.11 -0.59 2.53
N ALA A 676 7.20 0.06 2.98
CA ALA A 676 8.46 0.09 2.24
C ALA A 676 9.24 -1.20 2.34
N THR A 677 9.18 -1.97 3.41
CA THR A 677 9.81 -3.29 3.42
C THR A 677 9.06 -4.18 2.43
N VAL A 678 7.72 -4.20 2.46
CA VAL A 678 6.90 -4.98 1.52
C VAL A 678 6.93 -4.42 0.08
N GLY A 679 7.06 -3.11 -0.10
CA GLY A 679 7.06 -2.43 -1.40
C GLY A 679 8.42 -1.97 -1.95
N ARG A 680 9.49 -1.92 -1.13
CA ARG A 680 10.88 -1.55 -1.49
C ARG A 680 11.85 -2.74 -1.36
N ASP A 681 11.64 -3.76 -0.51
CA ASP A 681 12.49 -4.94 -0.54
C ASP A 681 12.05 -5.86 -1.68
N GLY A 682 12.84 -5.90 -2.76
CA GLY A 682 12.89 -6.98 -3.75
C GLY A 682 11.67 -7.27 -4.64
N VAL A 683 10.51 -6.66 -4.38
CA VAL A 683 9.21 -7.03 -5.00
C VAL A 683 8.73 -5.98 -6.02
N SER A 684 9.43 -4.83 -6.11
CA SER A 684 8.90 -3.57 -6.65
C SER A 684 8.93 -3.40 -8.18
N ALA A 685 9.39 -4.37 -8.97
CA ALA A 685 9.18 -4.37 -10.42
C ALA A 685 8.28 -5.52 -10.87
N LEU A 686 8.31 -6.64 -10.13
CA LEU A 686 7.67 -7.89 -10.56
C LEU A 686 6.39 -8.21 -9.82
N ALA A 687 6.29 -8.09 -8.49
CA ALA A 687 4.98 -8.27 -7.82
C ALA A 687 4.13 -7.01 -7.78
N GLY A 688 4.71 -5.82 -7.99
CA GLY A 688 3.90 -4.66 -8.38
C GLY A 688 3.14 -4.95 -9.68
N GLY A 689 3.85 -5.40 -10.72
CA GLY A 689 3.25 -5.83 -11.98
C GLY A 689 2.33 -7.03 -11.80
N PHE A 690 2.76 -8.08 -11.10
CA PHE A 690 2.07 -9.38 -10.94
C PHE A 690 0.89 -9.33 -9.97
N VAL A 691 0.96 -8.66 -8.81
CA VAL A 691 -0.21 -8.45 -7.93
C VAL A 691 -1.20 -7.50 -8.58
N ARG A 692 -0.77 -6.49 -9.36
CA ARG A 692 -1.70 -5.66 -10.17
C ARG A 692 -2.28 -6.41 -11.35
N TYR A 693 -1.48 -7.23 -12.01
CA TYR A 693 -1.86 -8.05 -13.14
C TYR A 693 -2.84 -9.15 -12.71
N PHE A 694 -2.65 -9.78 -11.54
CA PHE A 694 -3.59 -10.76 -10.96
C PHE A 694 -4.74 -10.14 -10.16
N ALA A 695 -4.61 -8.93 -9.60
CA ALA A 695 -5.77 -8.19 -9.09
C ALA A 695 -6.65 -7.70 -10.26
N GLY A 696 -6.02 -7.32 -11.38
CA GLY A 696 -6.69 -7.03 -12.66
C GLY A 696 -7.32 -8.28 -13.28
N GLN A 697 -6.59 -9.39 -13.32
CA GLN A 697 -7.10 -10.68 -13.83
C GLN A 697 -8.10 -11.33 -12.87
N GLY A 698 -8.05 -11.07 -11.57
CA GLY A 698 -9.05 -11.49 -10.59
C GLY A 698 -10.35 -10.71 -10.74
N LEU A 699 -10.28 -9.41 -11.02
CA LEU A 699 -11.42 -8.58 -11.45
C LEU A 699 -11.98 -9.02 -12.81
N GLU A 700 -11.12 -9.48 -13.71
CA GLU A 700 -11.50 -9.95 -15.04
C GLU A 700 -12.03 -11.40 -15.03
N GLN A 701 -11.52 -12.29 -14.17
CA GLN A 701 -12.04 -13.65 -13.93
C GLN A 701 -13.32 -13.66 -13.09
N LEU A 702 -13.51 -12.67 -12.22
CA LEU A 702 -14.76 -12.45 -11.49
C LEU A 702 -15.91 -12.02 -12.41
N ALA A 703 -15.59 -11.45 -13.57
CA ALA A 703 -16.58 -11.06 -14.55
C ALA A 703 -16.89 -12.17 -15.57
N SER A 704 -16.45 -13.40 -15.32
CA SER A 704 -16.03 -14.34 -16.36
C SER A 704 -16.50 -15.77 -16.17
N THR A 705 -17.11 -16.05 -15.02
CA THR A 705 -17.61 -17.38 -14.67
C THR A 705 -19.06 -17.30 -14.21
N SER A 706 -19.98 -17.21 -15.19
CA SER A 706 -21.24 -17.96 -15.13
C SER A 706 -21.79 -18.15 -16.54
N THR A 707 -21.96 -19.42 -16.91
CA THR A 707 -22.26 -20.01 -18.22
C THR A 707 -23.64 -19.68 -18.81
N ASP A 708 -23.71 -19.80 -20.14
CA ASP A 708 -24.89 -19.63 -21.01
C ASP A 708 -26.09 -20.54 -20.65
N ASP A 709 -27.19 -19.96 -20.15
CA ASP A 709 -28.56 -20.48 -20.36
C ASP A 709 -29.59 -19.34 -20.15
N PRO A 710 -30.46 -19.00 -21.12
CA PRO A 710 -31.37 -17.85 -21.02
C PRO A 710 -32.48 -17.99 -19.97
N ASP A 711 -32.71 -19.20 -19.43
CA ASP A 711 -33.75 -19.49 -18.43
C ASP A 711 -33.20 -20.09 -17.11
N ALA A 712 -31.88 -20.22 -16.93
CA ALA A 712 -31.30 -20.76 -15.70
C ALA A 712 -30.64 -19.65 -14.84
N GLN A 713 -31.31 -19.26 -13.76
CA GLN A 713 -30.75 -18.45 -12.67
C GLN A 713 -29.74 -19.23 -11.80
N THR A 714 -28.93 -20.11 -12.41
CA THR A 714 -28.08 -21.06 -11.68
C THR A 714 -26.61 -20.86 -12.03
N VAL A 715 -25.91 -20.13 -11.17
CA VAL A 715 -24.45 -20.00 -11.12
C VAL A 715 -23.86 -21.30 -10.62
N ASP A 716 -22.71 -21.73 -11.17
CA ASP A 716 -21.96 -22.87 -10.64
C ASP A 716 -21.75 -22.69 -9.12
N PRO A 717 -22.30 -23.59 -8.27
CA PRO A 717 -22.22 -23.44 -6.82
C PRO A 717 -20.77 -23.38 -6.33
N GLY A 718 -19.82 -24.03 -7.03
CA GLY A 718 -18.39 -23.99 -6.72
C GLY A 718 -17.77 -22.60 -6.92
N ALA A 719 -18.02 -21.97 -8.08
CA ALA A 719 -17.61 -20.60 -8.37
C ALA A 719 -18.32 -19.58 -7.47
N ASN A 720 -19.62 -19.76 -7.24
CA ASN A 720 -20.40 -18.92 -6.33
C ASN A 720 -19.93 -19.06 -4.87
N LEU A 721 -19.53 -20.26 -4.45
CA LEU A 721 -18.96 -20.51 -3.12
C LEU A 721 -17.55 -19.93 -3.01
N ALA A 722 -16.69 -20.06 -4.02
CA ALA A 722 -15.35 -19.44 -4.03
C ALA A 722 -15.44 -17.91 -3.98
N LEU A 723 -16.37 -17.33 -4.74
CA LEU A 723 -16.75 -15.92 -4.68
C LEU A 723 -17.26 -15.54 -3.29
N THR A 724 -18.17 -16.35 -2.73
CA THR A 724 -18.73 -16.17 -1.39
C THR A 724 -17.67 -16.23 -0.32
N LEU A 725 -16.72 -17.16 -0.39
CA LEU A 725 -15.62 -17.32 0.55
C LEU A 725 -14.63 -16.16 0.44
N THR A 726 -14.38 -15.68 -0.78
CA THR A 726 -13.55 -14.49 -1.03
C THR A 726 -14.22 -13.23 -0.49
N GLY A 727 -15.52 -13.05 -0.75
CA GLY A 727 -16.30 -11.94 -0.21
C GLY A 727 -16.57 -12.06 1.29
N ALA A 728 -16.62 -13.27 1.84
CA ALA A 728 -16.68 -13.54 3.28
C ALA A 728 -15.32 -13.28 3.93
N ALA A 729 -14.20 -13.52 3.27
CA ALA A 729 -12.87 -13.17 3.76
C ALA A 729 -12.67 -11.65 3.75
N VAL A 730 -13.02 -10.98 2.64
CA VAL A 730 -12.99 -9.52 2.50
C VAL A 730 -13.99 -8.87 3.46
N GLY A 731 -15.20 -9.45 3.57
CA GLY A 731 -16.26 -9.05 4.49
C GLY A 731 -15.95 -9.33 5.95
N ALA A 732 -15.24 -10.41 6.27
CA ALA A 732 -14.72 -10.69 7.61
C ALA A 732 -13.68 -9.65 8.00
N LEU A 733 -12.77 -9.29 7.09
CA LEU A 733 -11.77 -8.26 7.33
C LEU A 733 -12.40 -6.88 7.48
N ALA A 734 -13.36 -6.52 6.62
CA ALA A 734 -14.11 -5.28 6.71
C ALA A 734 -15.03 -5.22 7.96
N GLY A 735 -15.73 -6.31 8.27
CA GLY A 735 -16.64 -6.43 9.41
C GLY A 735 -15.91 -6.51 10.74
N ALA A 736 -14.78 -7.24 10.83
CA ALA A 736 -13.90 -7.27 12.00
C ALA A 736 -13.49 -5.86 12.37
N THR A 737 -13.06 -5.12 11.37
CA THR A 737 -12.54 -3.79 11.57
C THR A 737 -13.66 -2.80 11.95
N MET A 738 -14.85 -2.87 11.33
CA MET A 738 -16.00 -2.04 11.72
C MET A 738 -16.54 -2.39 13.12
N GLY A 739 -16.62 -3.68 13.45
CA GLY A 739 -17.09 -4.19 14.72
C GLY A 739 -16.16 -3.83 15.89
N LEU A 740 -14.84 -3.81 15.66
CA LEU A 740 -13.85 -3.30 16.61
C LEU A 740 -14.16 -1.84 16.98
N GLY A 741 -14.56 -1.03 15.99
CA GLY A 741 -14.98 0.36 16.17
C GLY A 741 -16.29 0.54 16.94
N VAL A 742 -17.32 -0.27 16.64
CA VAL A 742 -18.64 -0.20 17.28
C VAL A 742 -18.61 -0.70 18.73
N GLY A 743 -17.96 -1.83 18.99
CA GLY A 743 -17.87 -2.42 20.33
C GLY A 743 -17.08 -1.55 21.32
N ASN A 744 -16.02 -0.88 20.83
CA ASN A 744 -15.29 0.12 21.61
C ASN A 744 -16.18 1.34 21.95
N ASN A 745 -16.94 1.83 20.97
CA ASN A 745 -17.83 2.99 21.12
C ASN A 745 -19.04 2.74 22.04
N ILE A 746 -19.56 1.52 22.09
CA ILE A 746 -20.69 1.17 22.98
C ILE A 746 -20.20 1.15 24.43
N VAL A 747 -19.03 0.55 24.70
CA VAL A 747 -18.53 0.42 26.07
C VAL A 747 -17.93 1.74 26.59
N SER A 748 -17.36 2.57 25.72
CA SER A 748 -16.83 3.90 26.11
C SER A 748 -17.91 4.88 26.57
N ARG A 749 -19.19 4.64 26.25
CA ARG A 749 -20.33 5.43 26.72
C ARG A 749 -20.78 5.10 28.15
N TYR A 750 -20.42 3.93 28.68
CA TYR A 750 -20.90 3.43 29.97
C TYR A 750 -19.78 3.06 30.96
N SER A 751 -18.53 2.94 30.51
CA SER A 751 -17.40 2.62 31.36
C SER A 751 -16.11 3.27 30.86
N ASN A 752 -15.40 3.95 31.77
CA ASN A 752 -14.09 4.57 31.51
C ASN A 752 -12.91 3.60 31.73
N ASN A 753 -13.20 2.32 31.99
CA ASN A 753 -12.18 1.30 32.24
C ASN A 753 -11.65 0.72 30.91
N ARG A 754 -10.35 0.92 30.65
CA ARG A 754 -9.66 0.45 29.44
C ARG A 754 -9.77 -1.06 29.20
N THR A 755 -9.90 -1.88 30.24
CA THR A 755 -10.07 -3.34 30.11
C THR A 755 -11.47 -3.72 29.61
N ALA A 756 -12.51 -2.98 30.03
CA ALA A 756 -13.88 -3.20 29.56
C ALA A 756 -14.05 -2.70 28.12
N GLN A 757 -13.40 -1.57 27.78
CA GLN A 757 -13.37 -1.02 26.42
C GLN A 757 -12.61 -1.95 25.46
N TRP A 758 -11.49 -2.54 25.89
CA TRP A 758 -10.77 -3.55 25.12
C TRP A 758 -11.59 -4.85 24.95
N ALA A 759 -12.27 -5.32 25.99
CA ALA A 759 -13.21 -6.43 25.88
C ALA A 759 -14.38 -6.09 24.93
N GLY A 760 -14.90 -4.86 24.98
CA GLY A 760 -15.92 -4.36 24.07
C GLY A 760 -15.46 -4.29 22.62
N ALA A 761 -14.24 -3.81 22.37
CA ALA A 761 -13.61 -3.81 21.07
C ALA A 761 -13.38 -5.23 20.56
N ALA A 762 -12.86 -6.13 21.39
CA ALA A 762 -12.64 -7.53 21.02
C ALA A 762 -13.96 -8.27 20.73
N ILE A 763 -14.98 -8.08 21.57
CA ILE A 763 -16.33 -8.64 21.37
C ILE A 763 -16.98 -8.03 20.12
N GLY A 764 -16.88 -6.72 19.94
CA GLY A 764 -17.40 -6.03 18.77
C GLY A 764 -16.67 -6.45 17.50
N GLY A 765 -15.36 -6.63 17.56
CA GLY A 765 -14.52 -7.14 16.50
C GLY A 765 -14.90 -8.54 16.11
N LEU A 766 -15.05 -9.44 17.08
CA LEU A 766 -15.53 -10.81 16.86
C LEU A 766 -16.93 -10.84 16.26
N LEU A 767 -17.87 -10.07 16.83
CA LEU A 767 -19.23 -9.96 16.31
C LEU A 767 -19.26 -9.34 14.91
N GLY A 768 -18.36 -8.40 14.63
CA GLY A 768 -18.20 -7.77 13.32
C GLY A 768 -17.56 -8.69 12.30
N THR A 769 -16.56 -9.49 12.68
CA THR A 769 -15.97 -10.53 11.82
C THR A 769 -17.04 -11.54 11.46
N VAL A 770 -17.79 -12.01 12.45
CA VAL A 770 -18.88 -12.98 12.26
C VAL A 770 -19.99 -12.36 11.42
N ALA A 771 -20.42 -11.13 11.69
CA ALA A 771 -21.48 -10.46 10.92
C ALA A 771 -21.05 -10.14 9.48
N GLY A 772 -19.80 -9.73 9.26
CA GLY A 772 -19.25 -9.39 7.94
C GLY A 772 -18.88 -10.61 7.08
N ALA A 773 -18.55 -11.73 7.72
CA ALA A 773 -18.40 -13.03 7.03
C ALA A 773 -19.76 -13.71 6.80
N ALA A 774 -20.68 -13.58 7.76
CA ALA A 774 -21.98 -14.22 7.71
C ALA A 774 -22.88 -13.63 6.63
N THR A 775 -22.73 -12.37 6.24
CA THR A 775 -23.58 -11.76 5.20
C THR A 775 -23.40 -12.40 3.83
N PRO A 776 -22.18 -12.58 3.29
CA PRO A 776 -21.93 -13.42 2.13
C PRO A 776 -22.35 -14.88 2.36
N LEU A 777 -21.95 -15.52 3.46
CA LEU A 777 -22.23 -16.95 3.69
C LEU A 777 -23.74 -17.25 3.82
N TYR A 778 -24.49 -16.36 4.47
CA TYR A 778 -25.94 -16.44 4.59
C TYR A 778 -26.63 -16.18 3.25
N SER A 779 -26.16 -15.19 2.47
CA SER A 779 -26.65 -14.95 1.11
C SER A 779 -26.48 -16.19 0.23
N TYR A 780 -25.34 -16.87 0.34
CA TYR A 780 -25.08 -18.12 -0.36
C TYR A 780 -25.97 -19.26 0.12
N TRP A 781 -26.10 -19.49 1.43
CA TRP A 781 -26.99 -20.56 1.94
C TRP A 781 -28.47 -20.32 1.69
N SER A 782 -28.90 -19.06 1.59
CA SER A 782 -30.28 -18.72 1.29
C SER A 782 -30.66 -18.99 -0.17
N ASN A 783 -29.69 -18.92 -1.09
CA ASN A 783 -29.91 -19.19 -2.50
C ASN A 783 -28.58 -19.54 -3.23
N PRO A 784 -28.05 -20.76 -3.04
CA PRO A 784 -26.69 -21.14 -3.46
C PRO A 784 -26.51 -21.21 -4.97
N GLU A 785 -27.62 -21.34 -5.69
CA GLU A 785 -27.66 -21.33 -7.15
C GLU A 785 -27.62 -19.89 -7.71
N SER A 786 -27.79 -18.84 -6.89
CA SER A 786 -27.78 -17.45 -7.35
C SER A 786 -26.49 -16.70 -6.98
N LEU A 787 -25.97 -15.88 -7.91
CA LEU A 787 -24.70 -15.14 -7.76
C LEU A 787 -24.68 -14.34 -6.46
N ASN A 788 -23.64 -14.51 -5.63
CA ASN A 788 -23.52 -13.85 -4.35
C ASN A 788 -23.13 -12.37 -4.50
N THR A 789 -24.11 -11.56 -4.86
CA THR A 789 -23.98 -10.12 -5.07
C THR A 789 -23.45 -9.38 -3.84
N VAL A 790 -23.67 -9.92 -2.64
CA VAL A 790 -23.13 -9.38 -1.38
C VAL A 790 -21.61 -9.59 -1.31
N ALA A 791 -21.12 -10.76 -1.71
CA ALA A 791 -19.70 -11.05 -1.81
C ALA A 791 -19.01 -10.18 -2.86
N ILE A 792 -19.61 -10.05 -4.05
CA ILE A 792 -19.12 -9.20 -5.14
C ILE A 792 -19.07 -7.73 -4.73
N SER A 793 -20.11 -7.23 -4.07
CA SER A 793 -20.16 -5.85 -3.59
C SER A 793 -19.04 -5.57 -2.59
N LEU A 794 -18.73 -6.51 -1.69
CA LEU A 794 -17.63 -6.35 -0.74
C LEU A 794 -16.25 -6.37 -1.41
N ILE A 795 -16.02 -7.28 -2.37
CA ILE A 795 -14.78 -7.38 -3.15
C ILE A 795 -14.57 -6.14 -4.03
N SER A 796 -15.60 -5.72 -4.77
CA SER A 796 -15.56 -4.52 -5.63
C SER A 796 -15.44 -3.24 -4.81
N SER A 797 -16.10 -3.19 -3.65
CA SER A 797 -15.93 -2.08 -2.73
C SER A 797 -14.55 -2.07 -2.09
N ALA A 798 -13.78 -3.17 -2.05
CA ALA A 798 -12.42 -3.18 -1.50
C ALA A 798 -11.44 -2.30 -2.31
N LEU A 799 -11.63 -2.11 -3.63
CA LEU A 799 -10.83 -1.12 -4.36
C LEU A 799 -11.15 0.35 -3.97
N GLY A 800 -12.30 0.59 -3.34
CA GLY A 800 -12.66 1.87 -2.71
C GLY A 800 -12.62 1.88 -1.17
N ASN A 801 -12.55 0.71 -0.51
CA ASN A 801 -12.69 0.51 0.94
C ASN A 801 -11.44 -0.11 1.59
N LEU A 802 -10.45 -0.59 0.84
CA LEU A 802 -9.25 -1.20 1.41
C LEU A 802 -8.19 -0.17 1.86
N THR A 803 -8.43 1.14 1.72
CA THR A 803 -7.43 2.15 2.11
C THR A 803 -7.91 3.31 2.97
N ARG A 804 -9.15 3.39 3.50
CA ARG A 804 -9.54 4.65 4.16
C ARG A 804 -10.31 4.76 5.47
N GLU A 805 -10.57 3.74 6.29
CA GLU A 805 -11.05 4.11 7.64
C GLU A 805 -10.77 3.21 8.83
N THR A 806 -10.41 1.95 8.66
CA THR A 806 -10.45 1.03 9.81
C THR A 806 -9.10 0.61 10.38
N GLY A 807 -8.04 0.57 9.55
CA GLY A 807 -6.66 0.47 10.05
C GLY A 807 -6.19 1.74 10.76
N GLN A 808 -6.74 2.90 10.37
CA GLN A 808 -6.35 4.20 10.91
C GLN A 808 -6.97 4.55 12.27
N ARG A 809 -8.03 3.86 12.74
CA ARG A 809 -8.59 4.12 14.09
C ARG A 809 -8.19 3.09 15.16
N ILE A 810 -7.75 1.88 14.80
CA ILE A 810 -7.32 0.86 15.77
C ILE A 810 -5.86 1.06 16.17
N SER A 811 -5.01 1.46 15.24
CA SER A 811 -3.59 1.72 15.52
C SER A 811 -3.34 3.09 16.19
N ALA A 812 -4.37 3.94 16.31
CA ALA A 812 -4.27 5.24 16.96
C ALA A 812 -4.37 5.19 18.50
N GLN A 813 -4.60 4.03 19.13
CA GLN A 813 -4.64 3.92 20.61
C GLN A 813 -3.97 2.68 21.25
N LEU A 814 -3.04 2.02 20.56
CA LEU A 814 -2.21 0.95 21.14
C LEU A 814 -0.73 1.23 20.83
N GLY A 815 0.16 1.64 21.75
CA GLY A 815 0.13 1.69 23.22
C GLY A 815 1.16 2.71 23.79
N PRO A 816 1.75 2.51 25.00
CA PRO A 816 1.60 1.41 25.95
C PRO A 816 1.37 1.85 27.42
N SER A 817 0.56 1.11 28.13
CA SER A 817 0.83 0.74 29.53
C SER A 817 -0.22 -0.29 29.92
N LEU A 818 0.22 -1.54 30.10
CA LEU A 818 0.02 -2.33 31.32
C LEU A 818 0.25 -3.84 31.07
N SER A 819 1.15 -4.38 31.89
CA SER A 819 1.16 -5.77 32.36
C SER A 819 -0.13 -6.12 33.12
N LEU A 820 -0.58 -7.39 33.08
CA LEU A 820 -1.22 -8.16 34.18
C LEU A 820 -1.70 -9.57 33.68
N PRO A 821 -2.02 -10.55 34.58
CA PRO A 821 -1.70 -11.97 34.50
C PRO A 821 -2.91 -12.83 34.04
N PRO A 822 -2.80 -14.18 33.96
CA PRO A 822 -3.71 -14.99 33.15
C PRO A 822 -5.06 -15.23 33.86
N SER A 823 -6.18 -15.02 33.17
CA SER A 823 -7.49 -15.50 33.60
C SER A 823 -8.32 -16.02 32.42
N GLY A 824 -9.15 -17.04 32.68
CA GLY A 824 -9.82 -17.93 31.71
C GLY A 824 -10.74 -17.30 30.66
N VAL A 825 -10.94 -15.98 30.67
CA VAL A 825 -11.69 -15.24 29.64
C VAL A 825 -10.93 -15.22 28.31
N ALA A 826 -9.58 -15.10 28.35
CA ALA A 826 -8.75 -15.20 27.14
C ALA A 826 -8.77 -16.61 26.51
N THR A 827 -9.08 -17.65 27.30
CA THR A 827 -9.16 -19.04 26.86
C THR A 827 -10.55 -19.37 26.29
N ALA A 828 -11.64 -18.88 26.91
CA ALA A 828 -12.99 -19.02 26.36
C ALA A 828 -13.18 -18.29 25.01
N LEU A 829 -12.54 -17.12 24.84
CA LEU A 829 -12.47 -16.39 23.56
C LEU A 829 -11.74 -17.19 22.46
N ARG A 830 -10.71 -17.96 22.81
CA ARG A 830 -9.93 -18.77 21.86
C ARG A 830 -10.67 -20.05 21.42
N THR A 831 -11.42 -20.66 22.33
CA THR A 831 -12.25 -21.85 22.03
C THR A 831 -13.47 -21.50 21.16
N GLY A 832 -14.05 -20.30 21.31
CA GLY A 832 -15.15 -19.83 20.47
C GLY A 832 -14.75 -19.56 19.01
N VAL A 833 -13.56 -19.00 18.77
CA VAL A 833 -13.00 -18.77 17.42
C VAL A 833 -12.68 -20.08 16.72
N TYR A 834 -12.11 -21.04 17.45
CA TYR A 834 -11.80 -22.38 16.93
C TYR A 834 -13.06 -23.21 16.63
N GLY A 835 -14.10 -23.11 17.48
CA GLY A 835 -15.38 -23.80 17.28
C GLY A 835 -16.22 -23.26 16.13
N GLY A 836 -16.19 -21.95 15.87
CA GLY A 836 -16.90 -21.32 14.73
C GLY A 836 -16.31 -21.67 13.36
N LEU A 837 -14.98 -21.80 13.27
CA LEU A 837 -14.28 -22.17 12.04
C LEU A 837 -14.38 -23.68 11.73
N LEU A 838 -14.35 -24.54 12.76
CA LEU A 838 -14.59 -25.98 12.59
C LEU A 838 -16.06 -26.31 12.26
N PHE A 839 -17.02 -25.53 12.77
CA PHE A 839 -18.43 -25.64 12.38
C PHE A 839 -18.64 -25.35 10.89
N ALA A 840 -17.97 -24.33 10.34
CA ALA A 840 -17.98 -24.04 8.91
C ALA A 840 -17.26 -25.13 8.09
N GLY A 841 -16.10 -25.61 8.54
CA GLY A 841 -15.33 -26.66 7.86
C GLY A 841 -16.01 -28.04 7.87
N GLY A 842 -16.72 -28.41 8.94
CA GLY A 842 -17.44 -29.69 9.06
C GLY A 842 -18.70 -29.77 8.20
N MET A 843 -19.38 -28.64 7.98
CA MET A 843 -20.59 -28.56 7.15
C MET A 843 -20.30 -28.61 5.63
N ILE A 844 -19.08 -28.27 5.22
CA ILE A 844 -18.68 -28.12 3.81
C ILE A 844 -18.15 -29.44 3.20
N ARG A 845 -17.76 -30.42 4.03
CA ARG A 845 -16.95 -31.56 3.57
C ARG A 845 -17.70 -32.70 2.88
N GLU A 846 -19.03 -32.77 2.99
CA GLU A 846 -19.83 -33.87 2.41
C GLU A 846 -20.22 -33.64 0.92
N GLU A 847 -20.04 -32.44 0.35
CA GLU A 847 -20.58 -32.07 -0.98
C GLU A 847 -19.51 -31.61 -2.00
N LEU A 848 -18.22 -31.79 -1.70
CA LEU A 848 -17.13 -31.15 -2.45
C LEU A 848 -16.40 -32.05 -3.47
N PRO A 849 -15.98 -31.52 -4.64
CA PRO A 849 -15.05 -32.17 -5.57
C PRO A 849 -13.58 -32.13 -5.09
N PRO A 850 -12.71 -33.08 -5.52
CA PRO A 850 -11.34 -33.29 -5.01
C PRO A 850 -10.37 -32.09 -5.09
N LEU A 851 -10.61 -31.12 -5.98
CA LEU A 851 -9.77 -29.92 -6.12
C LEU A 851 -9.89 -28.95 -4.94
N SER A 852 -11.03 -28.98 -4.23
CA SER A 852 -11.29 -28.10 -3.09
C SER A 852 -10.63 -28.57 -1.78
N ASP A 853 -10.29 -29.86 -1.67
CA ASP A 853 -9.49 -30.39 -0.56
C ASP A 853 -8.08 -29.77 -0.55
N VAL A 854 -7.52 -29.41 -1.72
CA VAL A 854 -6.19 -28.80 -1.83
C VAL A 854 -6.19 -27.37 -1.28
N ALA A 855 -7.22 -26.58 -1.59
CA ALA A 855 -7.35 -25.21 -1.11
C ALA A 855 -7.69 -25.15 0.39
N ILE A 856 -8.53 -26.06 0.87
CA ILE A 856 -8.87 -26.18 2.29
C ILE A 856 -7.67 -26.70 3.09
N ASN A 857 -6.94 -27.70 2.60
CA ASN A 857 -5.72 -28.18 3.26
C ASN A 857 -4.63 -27.11 3.26
N ALA A 858 -4.44 -26.34 2.19
CA ALA A 858 -3.51 -25.21 2.17
C ALA A 858 -3.92 -24.09 3.15
N PHE A 859 -5.21 -23.83 3.31
CA PHE A 859 -5.72 -22.83 4.26
C PHE A 859 -5.60 -23.29 5.72
N VAL A 860 -5.88 -24.58 5.98
CA VAL A 860 -5.73 -25.21 7.29
C VAL A 860 -4.25 -25.36 7.66
N GLU A 861 -3.39 -25.79 6.75
CA GLU A 861 -1.93 -25.91 6.95
C GLU A 861 -1.25 -24.54 7.09
N GLY A 862 -1.72 -23.51 6.39
CA GLY A 862 -1.27 -22.13 6.56
C GLY A 862 -1.61 -21.57 7.94
N PHE A 863 -2.80 -21.89 8.46
CA PHE A 863 -3.20 -21.52 9.83
C PHE A 863 -2.55 -22.40 10.90
N ASP A 864 -2.29 -23.68 10.64
CA ASP A 864 -1.51 -24.56 11.50
C ASP A 864 -0.05 -24.12 11.57
N GLY A 865 0.54 -23.68 10.45
CA GLY A 865 1.88 -23.09 10.38
C GLY A 865 1.97 -21.79 11.19
N ALA A 866 0.98 -20.90 11.05
CA ALA A 866 0.88 -19.68 11.85
C ALA A 866 0.69 -19.98 13.36
N SER A 867 -0.14 -20.98 13.68
CA SER A 867 -0.41 -21.38 15.06
C SER A 867 0.80 -22.07 15.71
N ILE A 868 1.51 -22.92 14.97
CA ILE A 868 2.75 -23.57 15.41
C ILE A 868 3.86 -22.53 15.59
N ALA A 869 3.96 -21.52 14.72
CA ALA A 869 4.89 -20.40 14.88
C ALA A 869 4.58 -19.59 16.14
N ILE A 870 3.29 -19.33 16.43
CA ILE A 870 2.84 -18.60 17.62
C ILE A 870 2.99 -19.43 18.92
N ILE A 871 2.80 -20.75 18.85
CA ILE A 871 3.03 -21.68 19.97
C ILE A 871 4.53 -21.86 20.24
N ASN A 872 5.36 -21.95 19.19
CA ASN A 872 6.81 -22.07 19.30
C ASN A 872 7.47 -20.78 19.79
N ALA A 873 6.92 -19.61 19.42
CA ALA A 873 7.31 -18.32 19.99
C ALA A 873 7.09 -18.23 21.51
N ARG A 874 6.26 -19.12 22.09
CA ARG A 874 6.06 -19.25 23.55
C ARG A 874 6.74 -20.47 24.18
N ARG A 875 7.42 -21.32 23.39
CA ARG A 875 8.21 -22.47 23.89
C ARG A 875 9.68 -22.14 24.15
N GLY A 876 10.13 -20.92 23.84
CA GLY A 876 11.43 -20.42 24.29
C GLY A 876 11.44 -20.29 25.81
N GLY A 877 11.99 -21.30 26.52
CA GLY A 877 12.19 -21.23 27.96
C GLY A 877 12.91 -19.94 28.33
N THR A 878 12.43 -19.25 29.36
CA THR A 878 13.06 -18.04 29.87
C THR A 878 14.36 -18.44 30.56
N LEU A 879 15.50 -17.95 30.06
CA LEU A 879 16.78 -18.05 30.75
C LEU A 879 16.73 -17.10 31.95
N THR A 880 16.66 -17.64 33.17
CA THR A 880 16.74 -16.82 34.38
C THR A 880 18.16 -16.28 34.47
N GLN A 881 18.35 -14.95 34.37
CA GLN A 881 19.66 -14.34 34.51
C GLN A 881 20.27 -14.71 35.87
N GLY A 882 21.49 -15.27 35.84
CA GLY A 882 22.29 -15.56 37.03
C GLY A 882 22.43 -17.03 37.42
N THR A 883 21.69 -17.99 36.82
CA THR A 883 21.75 -19.40 37.27
C THR A 883 21.91 -20.47 36.17
N ASN A 884 21.98 -20.10 34.88
CA ASN A 884 22.14 -21.03 33.74
C ASN A 884 21.19 -22.25 33.75
N ALA A 885 20.02 -22.16 34.39
CA ALA A 885 19.05 -23.24 34.45
C ALA A 885 17.84 -22.95 33.58
N LEU A 886 17.52 -23.90 32.68
CA LEU A 886 16.30 -23.89 31.85
C LEU A 886 15.17 -24.57 32.65
N SER A 887 14.12 -23.85 33.02
CA SER A 887 12.98 -24.46 33.73
C SER A 887 12.07 -25.22 32.77
N ARG A 888 11.72 -26.48 33.10
CA ARG A 888 10.69 -27.25 32.37
C ARG A 888 9.28 -26.72 32.65
N PRO A 889 8.36 -26.79 31.67
CA PRO A 889 6.95 -26.40 31.86
C PRO A 889 6.25 -27.29 32.89
N ASN A 890 5.27 -26.74 33.61
CA ASN A 890 4.64 -27.45 34.73
C ASN A 890 3.70 -28.57 34.25
N GLY A 891 3.38 -29.52 35.14
CA GLY A 891 2.56 -30.69 34.81
C GLY A 891 1.13 -30.36 34.34
N LEU A 892 0.57 -29.22 34.75
CA LEU A 892 -0.75 -28.76 34.29
C LEU A 892 -0.70 -28.27 32.84
N GLU A 893 0.39 -27.65 32.39
CA GLU A 893 0.56 -27.22 30.97
C GLU A 893 0.71 -28.42 30.03
N VAL A 894 1.35 -29.50 30.50
CA VAL A 894 1.45 -30.77 29.77
C VAL A 894 0.09 -31.48 29.72
N LEU A 895 -0.64 -31.54 30.84
CA LEU A 895 -2.01 -32.09 30.89
C LEU A 895 -2.99 -31.27 30.03
N PHE A 896 -2.82 -29.94 29.96
CA PHE A 896 -3.65 -29.05 29.16
C PHE A 896 -3.40 -29.20 27.66
N GLY A 897 -2.13 -29.40 27.26
CA GLY A 897 -1.75 -29.74 25.88
C GLY A 897 -2.25 -31.12 25.44
N TRP A 898 -2.35 -32.07 26.37
CA TRP A 898 -2.99 -33.36 26.13
C TRP A 898 -4.52 -33.23 25.96
N ALA A 899 -5.20 -32.54 26.88
CA ALA A 899 -6.66 -32.38 26.84
C ALA A 899 -7.17 -31.62 25.59
N THR A 900 -6.42 -30.63 25.10
CA THR A 900 -6.75 -29.89 23.86
C THR A 900 -6.59 -30.76 22.60
N ARG A 901 -5.57 -31.63 22.55
CA ARG A 901 -5.43 -32.62 21.46
C ARG A 901 -6.55 -33.66 21.50
N THR A 902 -6.90 -34.19 22.67
CA THR A 902 -7.94 -35.22 22.79
C THR A 902 -9.35 -34.69 22.51
N ALA A 903 -9.65 -33.44 22.87
CA ALA A 903 -10.93 -32.80 22.59
C ALA A 903 -11.13 -32.50 21.09
N GLY A 904 -10.08 -32.05 20.38
CA GLY A 904 -10.14 -31.82 18.93
C GLY A 904 -10.39 -33.11 18.13
N SER A 905 -9.71 -34.19 18.50
CA SER A 905 -9.87 -35.50 17.84
C SER A 905 -11.20 -36.18 18.19
N GLY A 906 -11.65 -36.07 19.45
CA GLY A 906 -12.91 -36.67 19.94
C GLY A 906 -14.18 -35.99 19.40
N LEU A 907 -14.16 -34.67 19.21
CA LEU A 907 -15.29 -33.92 18.64
C LEU A 907 -15.46 -34.22 17.15
N THR A 908 -14.35 -34.34 16.41
CA THR A 908 -14.34 -34.74 15.00
C THR A 908 -14.91 -36.15 14.82
N ALA A 909 -14.47 -37.12 15.64
CA ALA A 909 -14.98 -38.50 15.58
C ALA A 909 -16.45 -38.63 16.02
N SER A 910 -16.91 -37.82 16.99
CA SER A 910 -18.29 -37.87 17.47
C SER A 910 -19.29 -37.27 16.46
N LEU A 911 -18.85 -36.32 15.62
CA LEU A 911 -19.71 -35.66 14.63
C LEU A 911 -19.79 -36.42 13.29
N THR A 912 -18.77 -37.20 12.92
CA THR A 912 -18.86 -38.14 11.78
C THR A 912 -19.85 -39.29 12.05
N PHE A 913 -20.09 -39.63 13.32
CA PHE A 913 -21.07 -40.66 13.71
C PHE A 913 -22.53 -40.17 13.72
N VAL A 914 -22.76 -38.86 13.62
CA VAL A 914 -24.10 -38.25 13.74
C VAL A 914 -24.76 -38.02 12.37
N SER A 915 -24.01 -38.04 11.26
CA SER A 915 -24.53 -37.73 9.91
C SER A 915 -24.81 -38.91 8.98
N THR A 916 -24.59 -40.18 9.34
CA THR A 916 -25.03 -41.32 8.50
C THR A 916 -25.40 -42.59 9.32
N PRO A 917 -26.44 -43.37 8.92
CA PRO A 917 -26.80 -44.61 9.61
C PRO A 917 -25.67 -45.64 9.53
N LEU A 918 -25.38 -46.29 10.67
CA LEU A 918 -24.27 -47.22 10.92
C LEU A 918 -24.11 -48.39 9.90
N THR A 919 -25.08 -48.62 9.03
CA THR A 919 -25.14 -49.77 8.12
C THR A 919 -24.36 -49.58 6.81
N ASP A 920 -24.13 -48.35 6.34
CA ASP A 920 -23.48 -48.11 5.03
C ASP A 920 -21.95 -47.97 5.12
N ALA A 921 -21.41 -47.68 6.30
CA ALA A 921 -19.96 -47.59 6.54
C ALA A 921 -19.23 -48.95 6.36
N ILE A 922 -19.95 -50.07 6.38
CA ILE A 922 -19.36 -51.42 6.34
C ILE A 922 -19.09 -51.90 4.90
N ALA A 923 -19.78 -51.35 3.90
CA ALA A 923 -19.69 -51.81 2.50
C ALA A 923 -18.68 -51.04 1.63
N ASN A 924 -18.20 -49.86 2.06
CA ASN A 924 -17.27 -49.03 1.29
C ASN A 924 -15.79 -49.30 1.67
N PRO A 925 -14.94 -49.82 0.77
CA PRO A 925 -13.55 -50.16 1.09
C PRO A 925 -12.67 -48.96 1.47
N ASN A 926 -12.96 -47.75 0.96
CA ASN A 926 -12.18 -46.54 1.25
C ASN A 926 -12.49 -45.99 2.65
N LEU A 927 -13.76 -46.03 3.06
CA LEU A 927 -14.17 -45.71 4.43
C LEU A 927 -13.68 -46.76 5.42
N ARG A 928 -13.63 -48.04 5.02
CA ARG A 928 -13.05 -49.11 5.84
C ARG A 928 -11.54 -48.92 6.06
N MET A 929 -10.80 -48.51 5.04
CA MET A 929 -9.37 -48.16 5.17
C MET A 929 -9.16 -46.88 5.98
N GLY A 930 -10.03 -45.88 5.86
CA GLY A 930 -10.03 -44.67 6.71
C GLY A 930 -10.34 -44.96 8.18
N ALA A 931 -11.31 -45.84 8.46
CA ALA A 931 -11.65 -46.27 9.81
C ALA A 931 -10.58 -47.19 10.43
N ILE A 932 -9.96 -48.08 9.64
CA ILE A 932 -8.81 -48.89 10.06
C ILE A 932 -7.60 -47.99 10.32
N GLY A 933 -7.35 -46.98 9.50
CA GLY A 933 -6.30 -45.98 9.71
C GLY A 933 -6.50 -45.15 10.98
N ALA A 934 -7.75 -44.70 11.24
CA ALA A 934 -8.11 -43.97 12.45
C ALA A 934 -8.10 -44.84 13.72
N MET A 935 -8.35 -46.15 13.61
CA MET A 935 -8.21 -47.12 14.72
C MET A 935 -6.80 -47.72 14.86
N ALA A 936 -5.89 -47.49 13.91
CA ALA A 936 -4.48 -47.87 14.02
C ALA A 936 -3.64 -46.83 14.80
N THR A 937 -4.03 -45.55 14.76
CA THR A 937 -3.35 -44.45 15.48
C THR A 937 -3.31 -44.62 17.01
N PRO A 938 -4.31 -45.22 17.70
CA PRO A 938 -4.22 -45.56 19.12
C PRO A 938 -3.21 -46.69 19.42
N THR A 939 -2.82 -47.51 18.44
CA THR A 939 -1.98 -48.70 18.66
C THR A 939 -0.48 -48.36 18.67
N GLU A 940 -0.06 -47.36 17.91
CA GLU A 940 1.30 -46.78 18.01
C GLU A 940 1.48 -45.99 19.32
N ALA A 941 0.44 -45.27 19.76
CA ALA A 941 0.41 -44.64 21.08
C ALA A 941 0.46 -45.67 22.23
N ARG A 942 -0.11 -46.87 22.06
CA ARG A 942 -0.07 -47.94 23.08
C ARG A 942 1.31 -48.59 23.24
N THR A 943 2.09 -48.66 22.17
CA THR A 943 3.44 -49.24 22.19
C THR A 943 4.45 -48.23 22.75
N TYR A 944 4.25 -46.94 22.44
CA TYR A 944 5.05 -45.84 22.98
C TYR A 944 4.72 -45.54 24.47
N LEU A 945 3.43 -45.52 24.86
CA LEU A 945 3.02 -45.44 26.27
C LEU A 945 3.43 -46.69 27.05
N GLY A 946 3.29 -47.91 26.51
CA GLY A 946 3.57 -49.15 27.24
C GLY A 946 5.02 -49.25 27.76
N GLN A 947 5.98 -48.73 27.00
CA GLN A 947 7.41 -48.78 27.36
C GLN A 947 7.86 -47.61 28.25
N HIS A 948 7.17 -46.46 28.22
CA HIS A 948 7.52 -45.28 29.02
C HIS A 948 6.71 -45.15 30.32
N VAL A 949 5.48 -45.67 30.34
CA VAL A 949 4.63 -45.74 31.54
C VAL A 949 5.18 -46.76 32.54
N GLN A 950 5.79 -47.87 32.11
CA GLN A 950 6.45 -48.81 33.03
C GLN A 950 7.69 -48.23 33.73
N ARG A 951 8.40 -47.28 33.12
CA ARG A 951 9.54 -46.60 33.75
C ARG A 951 9.11 -45.39 34.59
N GLY A 952 8.08 -44.64 34.16
CA GLY A 952 7.59 -43.48 34.90
C GLY A 952 6.73 -43.82 36.13
N ILE A 953 6.00 -44.94 36.12
CA ILE A 953 5.18 -45.36 37.26
C ILE A 953 6.03 -45.86 38.44
N ALA A 954 7.21 -46.44 38.19
CA ALA A 954 8.11 -46.87 39.27
C ALA A 954 8.67 -45.69 40.10
N ASP A 955 8.82 -44.52 39.48
CA ASP A 955 9.35 -43.31 40.12
C ASP A 955 8.25 -42.41 40.72
N PHE A 956 6.99 -42.57 40.29
CA PHE A 956 5.86 -41.78 40.80
C PHE A 956 5.34 -42.27 42.17
N PHE A 957 5.66 -43.51 42.57
CA PHE A 957 5.22 -44.11 43.85
C PHE A 957 6.27 -44.04 44.99
N ARG A 958 7.22 -43.11 44.91
CA ARG A 958 8.04 -42.75 46.07
C ARG A 958 8.04 -41.26 46.25
N TYR A 959 7.10 -40.77 47.05
CA TYR A 959 7.45 -39.92 48.18
C TYR A 959 6.26 -39.93 49.16
N ASP A 960 6.46 -40.68 50.24
CA ASP A 960 5.68 -40.63 51.46
C ASP A 960 5.73 -39.23 52.09
N ASP A 961 4.63 -38.93 52.79
CA ASP A 961 4.41 -37.99 53.90
C ASP A 961 4.42 -36.47 53.59
N ALA A 962 3.25 -35.83 53.45
CA ALA A 962 2.33 -35.32 54.51
C ALA A 962 2.80 -33.94 55.06
N ASP A 963 2.01 -32.87 55.24
CA ASP A 963 0.57 -32.68 55.42
C ASP A 963 0.15 -31.24 55.07
N PHE A 964 -1.07 -31.06 54.56
CA PHE A 964 -1.92 -29.91 54.93
C PHE A 964 -3.40 -30.32 54.87
N ALA A 965 -4.08 -30.22 56.02
CA ALA A 965 -5.48 -30.59 56.22
C ALA A 965 -6.43 -29.37 56.14
N LEU A 966 -7.66 -29.65 55.70
CA LEU A 966 -8.84 -28.76 55.68
C LEU A 966 -9.38 -28.48 57.08
N ASP A 967 -10.00 -27.31 57.29
CA ASP A 967 -11.22 -27.28 58.11
C ASP A 967 -12.25 -26.15 57.82
N HIS A 968 -13.50 -26.63 57.74
CA HIS A 968 -14.82 -26.07 58.02
C HIS A 968 -15.58 -24.95 57.24
N PHE A 969 -16.83 -25.35 56.91
CA PHE A 969 -18.01 -24.67 56.35
C PHE A 969 -18.89 -24.00 57.43
N THR A 970 -19.70 -22.98 57.05
CA THR A 970 -21.15 -22.70 57.36
C THR A 970 -21.45 -21.18 57.24
N GLN A 971 -22.68 -20.65 57.16
CA GLN A 971 -23.90 -20.82 56.33
C GLN A 971 -24.74 -19.49 56.45
N PRO A 972 -25.92 -19.30 55.81
CA PRO A 972 -26.50 -18.00 55.40
C PRO A 972 -27.51 -17.36 56.37
N ASN A 973 -27.91 -16.10 56.15
CA ASN A 973 -29.06 -15.49 56.83
C ASN A 973 -30.00 -14.70 55.88
N ARG A 974 -31.30 -15.05 55.94
CA ARG A 974 -32.48 -14.26 55.53
C ARG A 974 -33.01 -13.51 56.77
N LEU A 975 -33.64 -12.34 56.60
CA LEU A 975 -34.98 -12.05 57.12
C LEU A 975 -35.54 -10.68 56.66
N TRP A 976 -36.86 -10.71 56.45
CA TRP A 976 -37.79 -9.70 55.96
C TRP A 976 -38.18 -8.60 56.96
N SER A 977 -38.71 -7.48 56.44
CA SER A 977 -40.03 -6.85 56.76
C SER A 977 -39.93 -5.30 56.61
N ARG A 978 -40.86 -4.48 56.07
CA ARG A 978 -42.31 -4.52 55.77
C ARG A 978 -42.66 -3.53 54.62
N HIS A 979 -43.75 -3.81 53.90
CA HIS A 979 -44.57 -2.86 53.11
C HIS A 979 -45.67 -2.27 54.04
N PRO A 980 -46.20 -1.04 53.83
CA PRO A 980 -47.33 -0.78 52.92
C PRO A 980 -47.17 0.59 52.18
N ASP A 981 -47.55 0.79 50.92
CA ASP A 981 -48.92 0.97 50.43
C ASP A 981 -48.94 0.87 48.89
N ARG A 982 -50.03 0.30 48.37
CA ARG A 982 -50.43 0.29 46.96
C ARG A 982 -51.87 0.83 46.92
N PRO A 983 -52.21 1.59 45.88
CA PRO A 983 -53.42 1.31 45.10
C PRO A 983 -53.02 1.13 43.62
N ALA A 984 -53.28 0.00 42.96
CA ALA A 984 -54.55 -0.36 42.32
C ALA A 984 -55.07 0.74 41.38
N ASP A 985 -54.77 0.66 40.08
CA ASP A 985 -55.72 0.16 39.08
C ASP A 985 -55.12 0.08 37.67
N ASN A 986 -55.68 -0.86 36.89
CA ASN A 986 -55.39 -1.13 35.49
C ASN A 986 -55.90 0.01 34.58
N ASP A 987 -55.20 0.28 33.47
CA ASP A 987 -55.78 0.16 32.12
C ASP A 987 -54.75 0.49 31.03
N ILE A 988 -54.58 -0.47 30.12
CA ILE A 988 -53.85 -0.36 28.86
C ILE A 988 -54.88 -0.05 27.77
N PRO A 989 -54.70 0.99 26.93
CA PRO A 989 -55.33 1.02 25.62
C PRO A 989 -54.32 0.59 24.54
N MET A 990 -54.56 -0.59 23.98
CA MET A 990 -54.12 -0.94 22.64
C MET A 990 -54.81 0.00 21.63
N ILE A 991 -54.03 0.67 20.79
CA ILE A 991 -54.56 1.29 19.57
C ILE A 991 -54.07 0.48 18.37
N THR A 992 -55.03 -0.17 17.73
CA THR A 992 -54.96 -0.90 16.47
C THR A 992 -54.84 0.07 15.29
N PHE A 993 -53.87 -0.18 14.40
CA PHE A 993 -53.82 0.47 13.09
C PHE A 993 -54.66 -0.33 12.08
N ARG A 994 -55.67 0.30 11.49
CA ARG A 994 -56.45 -0.24 10.36
C ARG A 994 -55.66 -0.11 9.04
N PRO A 995 -55.79 -1.08 8.11
CA PRO A 995 -55.26 -0.97 6.75
C PRO A 995 -56.20 -0.12 5.88
N ARG A 996 -55.64 0.70 4.98
CA ARG A 996 -56.40 1.34 3.90
C ARG A 996 -55.92 0.86 2.53
N SER A 997 -56.94 0.53 1.75
CA SER A 997 -57.00 -0.11 0.45
C SER A 997 -56.41 0.71 -0.70
N SER A 998 -55.95 -0.06 -1.69
CA SER A 998 -55.80 0.25 -3.11
C SER A 998 -57.04 0.89 -3.75
N SER A 999 -56.83 1.91 -4.59
CA SER A 999 -57.49 2.05 -5.90
C SER A 999 -56.90 3.24 -6.65
N LEU A 1000 -56.30 2.95 -7.80
CA LEU A 1000 -56.08 3.86 -8.93
C LEU A 1000 -57.42 4.28 -9.54
N PRO A 1001 -57.42 5.39 -10.29
CA PRO A 1001 -57.59 5.27 -11.74
C PRO A 1001 -56.30 5.53 -12.51
#